data_AF-A0A9P6UX73-F1
#
_entry.id   AF-A0A9P6UX73-F1
#
_cell.length_a   1.000
_cell.length_b   1.000
_cell.length_c   1.000
_cell.angle_alpha   90.00
_cell.angle_beta   90.00
_cell.angle_gamma   90.00
#
_symmetry.space_group_name_H-M   'P 1'
#
loop_
_entity.id
_entity.type
_entity.pdbx_description
1 polymer ?
#
loop_
_entity_poly.entity_id
_entity_poly.type
_entity_poly.pdbx_seq_one_letter_code
_entity_poly.pdbx_strand_id
1 'polypeptide(L)'
;MKFIDEVKIEVFGGDGGNGSASMRREKFIPFGGPDGGDGGRGGSVYAVADRNINTLIDYRYAKKHLGSRGQNGRGADCYGKSGEDITLRMPVGTIITDLNTGETVADLTEHEQRVTLAQGGSGGLGNLHFKSSTNRAPRQKTEGKEGEYRLLRLELKILADVGLLGMPNAGKSTFIASVSNARPKIADYPFTTLAPNLGVVRVGPSKSFVIADIPGLIEGAAEGAGLGHRFLKHLQRTSLLLHLVDMAPFDEGVDPVAEARAIVNELRKYDTQLYTKPRWLVLNKIDMVPEDLRAAQIAEFVKRFGWEGPVFGISALNGQGCEALTYAVYDYLAKHGPAGLAAEAEQLALDARFRDGPPIDADDAGSPAMAVAKRLVVKVGSSLVTNDGRGLDHGVMRSWAEQIAGLHRLGKEVVLVSSGAIAEGMQRLGWSRRPREIDELQAAAAVGQVGLAQAYESHFNAYQLRSAQILLTHADLAERERYLNARSTLLTLLRLGVVPIINENDTVITDEIKFGDNDTLGALVTNLIEAEALIILTDQRGLYTADPRQGANAAFVAVAEAGDPALEVMAGGAGTHIGRGGMLTKILAAKRAAHSGACTVIASGREPDVLTRLVGGEAIGTQLIARTARMAARKQWMADHLQVRGHVVIDDGACAKLVREGKSLLPIGIVKVQGVFARGEVIVCLSPAGQEVARGLTNYSSTEARLIQRRPSSEIEAVLGYMLEPELIHRDNLVLS
;
A
#
# COMPACT_ATOMS: atom_id res chain seq x y z
N MET A 1 11.19 -10.97 3.70
CA MET A 1 11.16 -11.30 2.25
C MET A 1 12.57 -11.64 1.75
N LYS A 2 12.70 -12.55 0.79
CA LYS A 2 13.98 -12.91 0.13
C LYS A 2 14.08 -12.06 -1.14
N PHE A 3 15.05 -11.14 -1.20
CA PHE A 3 15.36 -10.38 -2.41
C PHE A 3 15.88 -11.37 -3.46
N ILE A 4 15.39 -11.24 -4.70
CA ILE A 4 15.76 -12.11 -5.82
C ILE A 4 16.07 -11.19 -6.99
N ASP A 5 17.33 -11.19 -7.37
CA ASP A 5 17.97 -10.38 -8.40
C ASP A 5 18.26 -11.18 -9.68
N GLU A 6 18.29 -12.51 -9.59
CA GLU A 6 18.38 -13.41 -10.73
C GLU A 6 17.28 -14.48 -10.72
N VAL A 7 16.67 -14.72 -11.88
CA VAL A 7 15.71 -15.81 -12.07
C VAL A 7 15.71 -16.31 -13.51
N LYS A 8 15.40 -17.60 -13.68
CA LYS A 8 15.28 -18.24 -14.99
C LYS A 8 13.81 -18.56 -15.27
N ILE A 9 13.32 -18.14 -16.43
CA ILE A 9 11.95 -18.37 -16.88
C ILE A 9 11.93 -18.98 -18.29
N GLU A 10 10.92 -19.79 -18.55
CA GLU A 10 10.58 -20.32 -19.88
C GLU A 10 9.42 -19.50 -20.45
N VAL A 11 9.61 -18.97 -21.65
CA VAL A 11 8.63 -18.15 -22.35
C VAL A 11 8.27 -18.81 -23.68
N PHE A 12 6.98 -18.97 -23.93
CA PHE A 12 6.44 -19.58 -25.13
C PHE A 12 5.46 -18.60 -25.79
N GLY A 13 5.72 -18.25 -27.06
CA GLY A 13 4.70 -17.67 -27.92
C GLY A 13 3.60 -18.69 -28.18
N GLY A 14 2.35 -18.23 -28.31
CA GLY A 14 1.27 -19.11 -28.72
C GLY A 14 1.43 -19.53 -30.18
N ASP A 15 0.97 -20.73 -30.53
CA ASP A 15 1.01 -21.20 -31.92
C ASP A 15 -0.03 -20.51 -32.79
N GLY A 16 0.21 -20.49 -34.10
CA GLY A 16 -0.78 -20.11 -35.10
C GLY A 16 -1.91 -21.14 -35.20
N GLY A 17 -3.10 -20.67 -35.54
CA GLY A 17 -4.21 -21.53 -35.94
C GLY A 17 -4.00 -22.07 -37.35
N ASN A 18 -4.61 -23.21 -37.66
CA ASN A 18 -4.55 -23.83 -38.99
C ASN A 18 -5.56 -23.18 -39.94
N GLY A 19 -5.20 -23.10 -41.23
CA GLY A 19 -6.16 -22.74 -42.27
C GLY A 19 -7.22 -23.82 -42.49
N SER A 20 -8.33 -23.46 -43.13
CA SER A 20 -9.40 -24.40 -43.48
C SER A 20 -9.43 -24.69 -44.98
N ALA A 21 -9.69 -25.94 -45.36
CA ALA A 21 -9.93 -26.35 -46.74
C ALA A 21 -11.42 -26.62 -46.98
N SER A 22 -12.26 -25.66 -46.60
CA SER A 22 -13.72 -25.78 -46.73
C SER A 22 -14.20 -25.44 -48.14
N MET A 23 -15.31 -26.04 -48.54
CA MET A 23 -16.01 -25.70 -49.77
C MET A 23 -17.44 -25.29 -49.42
N ARG A 24 -17.91 -24.20 -50.07
CA ARG A 24 -19.24 -23.64 -49.84
C ARG A 24 -20.30 -24.69 -50.16
N ARG A 25 -21.26 -24.85 -49.25
CA ARG A 25 -22.40 -25.76 -49.42
C ARG A 25 -23.69 -24.96 -49.38
N GLU A 26 -24.40 -24.95 -50.50
CA GLU A 26 -25.70 -24.29 -50.60
C GLU A 26 -26.75 -25.26 -51.11
N LYS A 27 -27.96 -25.13 -50.59
CA LYS A 27 -29.11 -25.86 -51.08
C LYS A 27 -29.28 -25.46 -52.55
N PHE A 28 -29.24 -26.45 -53.46
CA PHE A 28 -29.31 -26.32 -54.93
C PHE A 28 -28.02 -25.98 -55.69
N ILE A 29 -26.86 -25.86 -55.03
CA ILE A 29 -25.56 -25.72 -55.71
C ILE A 29 -24.68 -26.94 -55.38
N PRO A 30 -24.52 -27.91 -56.32
CA PRO A 30 -23.79 -29.14 -56.05
C PRO A 30 -22.26 -28.94 -55.89
N PHE A 31 -21.69 -27.89 -56.51
CA PHE A 31 -20.25 -27.58 -56.44
C PHE A 31 -20.03 -26.10 -56.11
N GLY A 32 -20.07 -25.74 -54.82
CA GLY A 32 -19.69 -24.40 -54.37
C GLY A 32 -18.19 -24.15 -54.46
N GLY A 33 -17.80 -22.87 -54.51
CA GLY A 33 -16.39 -22.47 -54.50
C GLY A 33 -15.69 -22.70 -53.14
N PRO A 34 -14.36 -22.53 -53.07
CA PRO A 34 -13.63 -22.58 -51.79
C PRO A 34 -14.11 -21.46 -50.87
N ASP A 35 -14.29 -21.79 -49.59
CA ASP A 35 -14.77 -20.86 -48.55
C ASP A 35 -14.04 -21.04 -47.19
N GLY A 36 -12.86 -21.65 -47.20
CA GLY A 36 -12.06 -21.86 -46.01
C GLY A 36 -11.21 -20.64 -45.66
N GLY A 37 -11.45 -20.07 -44.46
CA GLY A 37 -10.65 -18.98 -43.91
C GLY A 37 -9.29 -19.42 -43.34
N ASP A 38 -8.43 -18.44 -43.08
CA ASP A 38 -7.11 -18.63 -42.46
C ASP A 38 -7.22 -18.82 -40.94
N GLY A 39 -6.20 -19.41 -40.34
CA GLY A 39 -6.06 -19.45 -38.89
C GLY A 39 -5.59 -18.12 -38.30
N GLY A 40 -5.92 -17.88 -37.04
CA GLY A 40 -5.48 -16.70 -36.29
C GLY A 40 -4.01 -16.78 -35.89
N ARG A 41 -3.38 -15.63 -35.65
CA ARG A 41 -2.00 -15.56 -35.10
C ARG A 41 -1.99 -16.03 -33.65
N GLY A 42 -0.94 -16.68 -33.19
CA GLY A 42 -0.72 -16.90 -31.76
C GLY A 42 -0.38 -15.60 -31.01
N GLY A 43 -0.63 -15.61 -29.69
CA GLY A 43 -0.31 -14.50 -28.80
C GLY A 43 1.20 -14.43 -28.50
N SER A 44 1.76 -13.23 -28.53
CA SER A 44 3.15 -12.96 -28.18
C SER A 44 3.31 -12.70 -26.68
N VAL A 45 4.52 -12.92 -26.15
CA VAL A 45 4.86 -12.56 -24.77
C VAL A 45 5.78 -11.35 -24.76
N TYR A 46 5.46 -10.35 -23.95
CA TYR A 46 6.20 -9.10 -23.81
C TYR A 46 6.72 -8.92 -22.38
N ALA A 47 7.84 -8.24 -22.21
CA ALA A 47 8.29 -7.66 -20.95
C ALA A 47 7.94 -6.17 -20.91
N VAL A 48 7.54 -5.66 -19.74
CA VAL A 48 7.33 -4.23 -19.50
C VAL A 48 8.03 -3.84 -18.20
N ALA A 49 8.80 -2.75 -18.24
CA ALA A 49 9.47 -2.24 -17.05
C ALA A 49 8.51 -1.46 -16.14
N ASP A 50 8.47 -1.78 -14.84
CA ASP A 50 7.66 -1.08 -13.83
C ASP A 50 8.54 -0.57 -12.69
N ARG A 51 8.46 0.74 -12.42
CA ARG A 51 9.17 1.42 -11.32
C ARG A 51 8.64 1.07 -9.94
N ASN A 52 7.45 0.49 -9.84
CA ASN A 52 6.86 0.06 -8.56
C ASN A 52 7.28 -1.36 -8.16
N ILE A 53 8.02 -2.07 -9.02
CA ILE A 53 8.49 -3.43 -8.79
C ILE A 53 10.00 -3.38 -8.58
N ASN A 54 10.46 -3.85 -7.42
CA ASN A 54 11.86 -3.74 -7.01
C ASN A 54 12.58 -5.10 -6.91
N THR A 55 11.91 -6.21 -7.24
CA THR A 55 12.44 -7.58 -7.09
C THR A 55 11.85 -8.50 -8.15
N LEU A 56 12.57 -9.54 -8.54
CA LEU A 56 12.11 -10.56 -9.50
C LEU A 56 11.41 -11.76 -8.82
N ILE A 57 10.91 -11.56 -7.58
CA ILE A 57 10.37 -12.66 -6.76
C ILE A 57 9.19 -13.40 -7.39
N ASP A 58 8.34 -12.69 -8.13
CA ASP A 58 7.12 -13.23 -8.73
C ASP A 58 7.44 -14.32 -9.78
N TYR A 59 8.60 -14.20 -10.43
CA TYR A 59 9.10 -15.14 -11.43
C TYR A 59 9.79 -16.37 -10.84
N ARG A 60 10.05 -16.38 -9.52
CA ARG A 60 10.65 -17.54 -8.84
C ARG A 60 9.68 -18.71 -8.79
N TYR A 61 8.40 -18.41 -8.57
CA TYR A 61 7.34 -19.41 -8.37
C TYR A 61 6.65 -19.78 -9.69
N ALA A 62 6.43 -18.81 -10.58
CA ALA A 62 5.89 -19.03 -11.91
C ALA A 62 7.03 -19.09 -12.95
N LYS A 63 7.51 -20.29 -13.27
CA LYS A 63 8.63 -20.48 -14.20
C LYS A 63 8.25 -20.52 -15.68
N LYS A 64 6.97 -20.72 -16.01
CA LYS A 64 6.49 -20.91 -17.40
C LYS A 64 5.44 -19.87 -17.75
N HIS A 65 5.63 -19.16 -18.85
CA HIS A 65 4.71 -18.15 -19.36
C HIS A 65 4.33 -18.46 -20.81
N LEU A 66 3.06 -18.75 -21.06
CA LEU A 66 2.59 -19.31 -22.34
C LEU A 66 1.57 -18.39 -23.02
N GLY A 67 1.92 -17.83 -24.17
CA GLY A 67 0.98 -17.11 -25.03
C GLY A 67 -0.13 -18.03 -25.52
N SER A 68 -1.33 -17.48 -25.73
CA SER A 68 -2.47 -18.31 -26.16
C SER A 68 -2.43 -18.62 -27.66
N ARG A 69 -2.87 -19.82 -28.04
CA ARG A 69 -2.89 -20.29 -29.42
C ARG A 69 -3.98 -19.59 -30.25
N GLY A 70 -3.67 -19.27 -31.50
CA GLY A 70 -4.63 -18.78 -32.49
C GLY A 70 -5.64 -19.85 -32.89
N GLN A 71 -6.90 -19.46 -33.12
CA GLN A 71 -7.94 -20.40 -33.53
C GLN A 71 -7.79 -20.79 -35.00
N ASN A 72 -8.25 -22.00 -35.36
CA ASN A 72 -8.30 -22.43 -36.75
C ASN A 72 -9.33 -21.63 -37.55
N GLY A 73 -9.04 -21.44 -38.84
CA GLY A 73 -10.04 -20.97 -39.80
C GLY A 73 -11.17 -21.99 -39.96
N ARG A 74 -12.31 -21.53 -40.48
CA ARG A 74 -13.51 -22.34 -40.71
C ARG A 74 -14.07 -22.10 -42.11
N GLY A 75 -15.08 -22.89 -42.49
CA GLY A 75 -15.85 -22.63 -43.71
C GLY A 75 -16.68 -21.35 -43.61
N ALA A 76 -17.40 -21.03 -44.69
CA ALA A 76 -18.15 -19.78 -44.83
C ALA A 76 -17.30 -18.51 -44.65
N ASP A 77 -16.10 -18.51 -45.22
CA ASP A 77 -15.15 -17.39 -45.24
C ASP A 77 -14.77 -16.86 -43.84
N CYS A 78 -14.81 -17.75 -42.83
CA CYS A 78 -14.57 -17.39 -41.43
C CYS A 78 -13.10 -17.60 -41.04
N TYR A 79 -12.39 -16.49 -40.81
CA TYR A 79 -11.03 -16.47 -40.27
C TYR A 79 -10.98 -16.80 -38.77
N GLY A 80 -9.90 -17.44 -38.35
CA GLY A 80 -9.64 -17.79 -36.96
C GLY A 80 -9.24 -16.58 -36.11
N LYS A 81 -9.76 -16.49 -34.88
CA LYS A 81 -9.40 -15.44 -33.91
C LYS A 81 -7.94 -15.58 -33.48
N SER A 82 -7.20 -14.46 -33.44
CA SER A 82 -5.84 -14.44 -32.87
C SER A 82 -5.83 -14.73 -31.37
N GLY A 83 -4.75 -15.35 -30.91
CA GLY A 83 -4.42 -15.51 -29.50
C GLY A 83 -4.16 -14.17 -28.82
N GLU A 84 -4.50 -14.11 -27.54
CA GLU A 84 -4.22 -13.03 -26.61
C GLU A 84 -2.75 -13.05 -26.19
N ASP A 85 -2.13 -11.86 -26.24
CA ASP A 85 -0.76 -11.58 -25.83
C ASP A 85 -0.63 -11.59 -24.29
N ILE A 86 0.55 -11.91 -23.76
CA ILE A 86 0.88 -11.84 -22.33
C ILE A 86 1.93 -10.76 -22.08
N THR A 87 1.77 -10.01 -20.99
CA THR A 87 2.74 -8.99 -20.56
C THR A 87 3.28 -9.32 -19.18
N LEU A 88 4.60 -9.46 -19.08
CA LEU A 88 5.35 -9.73 -17.85
C LEU A 88 5.94 -8.41 -17.33
N ARG A 89 5.57 -7.99 -16.12
CA ARG A 89 6.05 -6.72 -15.52
C ARG A 89 7.27 -6.94 -14.63
N MET A 90 8.38 -6.31 -14.96
CA MET A 90 9.67 -6.50 -14.29
C MET A 90 10.20 -5.17 -13.76
N PRO A 91 11.08 -5.16 -12.74
CA PRO A 91 11.76 -3.93 -12.31
C PRO A 91 12.47 -3.21 -13.45
N VAL A 92 12.52 -1.88 -13.37
CA VAL A 92 13.40 -1.07 -14.21
C VAL A 92 14.86 -1.48 -13.91
N GLY A 93 15.66 -1.62 -14.96
CA GLY A 93 17.03 -2.13 -14.94
C GLY A 93 17.14 -3.65 -15.10
N THR A 94 16.09 -4.36 -15.48
CA THR A 94 16.18 -5.81 -15.73
C THR A 94 16.83 -6.09 -17.10
N ILE A 95 17.96 -6.80 -17.11
CA ILE A 95 18.53 -7.44 -18.30
C ILE A 95 17.83 -8.77 -18.52
N ILE A 96 17.50 -9.02 -19.77
CA ILE A 96 16.91 -10.28 -20.22
C ILE A 96 17.88 -10.90 -21.21
N THR A 97 18.43 -12.05 -20.86
CA THR A 97 19.40 -12.80 -21.69
C THR A 97 18.79 -14.13 -22.09
N ASP A 98 18.90 -14.51 -23.36
CA ASP A 98 18.54 -15.84 -23.80
C ASP A 98 19.64 -16.83 -23.39
N LEU A 99 19.28 -17.87 -22.64
CA LEU A 99 20.23 -18.87 -22.15
C LEU A 99 20.68 -19.86 -23.22
N ASN A 100 19.94 -20.01 -24.31
CA ASN A 100 20.30 -20.90 -25.40
C ASN A 100 21.30 -20.25 -26.36
N THR A 101 21.15 -18.94 -26.64
CA THR A 101 22.02 -18.21 -27.56
C THR A 101 23.08 -17.37 -26.87
N GLY A 102 22.89 -17.04 -25.59
CA GLY A 102 23.76 -16.12 -24.82
C GLY A 102 23.56 -14.65 -25.17
N GLU A 103 22.62 -14.32 -26.05
CA GLU A 103 22.35 -12.95 -26.50
C GLU A 103 21.47 -12.20 -25.50
N THR A 104 21.76 -10.91 -25.29
CA THR A 104 20.88 -10.02 -24.53
C THR A 104 19.66 -9.66 -25.37
N VAL A 105 18.51 -10.21 -25.02
CA VAL A 105 17.22 -9.98 -25.68
C VAL A 105 16.70 -8.56 -25.40
N ALA A 106 16.87 -8.07 -24.18
CA ALA A 106 16.41 -6.75 -23.78
C ALA A 106 17.18 -6.20 -22.57
N ASP A 107 17.34 -4.87 -22.52
CA ASP A 107 17.72 -4.13 -21.32
C ASP A 107 16.62 -3.12 -21.04
N LEU A 108 15.88 -3.32 -19.95
CA LEU A 108 14.71 -2.51 -19.60
C LEU A 108 15.16 -1.30 -18.79
N THR A 109 15.59 -0.23 -19.45
CA THR A 109 16.18 0.96 -18.81
C THR A 109 15.16 2.01 -18.39
N GLU A 110 13.98 2.05 -19.01
CA GLU A 110 12.97 3.10 -18.79
C GLU A 110 11.64 2.52 -18.33
N HIS A 111 10.90 3.24 -17.50
CA HIS A 111 9.55 2.83 -17.07
C HIS A 111 8.61 2.73 -18.27
N GLU A 112 7.74 1.71 -18.27
CA GLU A 112 6.81 1.36 -19.35
C GLU A 112 7.47 0.92 -20.67
N GLN A 113 8.80 0.84 -20.73
CA GLN A 113 9.51 0.27 -21.86
C GLN A 113 9.04 -1.18 -22.08
N ARG A 114 8.48 -1.43 -23.27
CA ARG A 114 7.91 -2.70 -23.68
C ARG A 114 8.78 -3.38 -24.73
N VAL A 115 9.14 -4.65 -24.50
CA VAL A 115 9.94 -5.45 -25.44
C VAL A 115 9.31 -6.83 -25.64
N THR A 116 9.35 -7.35 -26.87
CA THR A 116 8.87 -8.71 -27.19
C THR A 116 9.89 -9.74 -26.73
N LEU A 117 9.47 -10.67 -25.89
CA LEU A 117 10.30 -11.78 -25.41
C LEU A 117 10.20 -13.02 -26.29
N ALA A 118 8.99 -13.36 -26.71
CA ALA A 118 8.72 -14.47 -27.62
C ALA A 118 7.57 -14.11 -28.55
N GLN A 119 7.81 -14.25 -29.85
CA GLN A 119 6.80 -13.93 -30.86
C GLN A 119 5.81 -15.10 -31.04
N GLY A 120 4.52 -14.78 -31.13
CA GLY A 120 3.49 -15.77 -31.46
C GLY A 120 3.56 -16.24 -32.91
N GLY A 121 3.21 -17.50 -33.15
CA GLY A 121 3.25 -18.14 -34.46
C GLY A 121 2.24 -17.55 -35.45
N SER A 122 2.60 -17.49 -36.73
CA SER A 122 1.71 -17.00 -37.78
C SER A 122 0.59 -18.00 -38.07
N GLY A 123 -0.62 -17.52 -38.35
CA GLY A 123 -1.74 -18.35 -38.79
C GLY A 123 -1.48 -19.03 -40.14
N GLY A 124 -2.06 -20.21 -40.32
CA GLY A 124 -2.01 -20.97 -41.56
C GLY A 124 -3.07 -20.49 -42.55
N LEU A 125 -2.72 -20.49 -43.84
CA LEU A 125 -3.59 -20.06 -44.94
C LEU A 125 -4.65 -21.12 -45.26
N GLY A 126 -5.90 -20.68 -45.39
CA GLY A 126 -7.03 -21.46 -45.89
C GLY A 126 -7.01 -21.62 -47.41
N ASN A 127 -7.91 -22.45 -47.93
CA ASN A 127 -7.94 -22.74 -49.37
C ASN A 127 -8.33 -21.54 -50.23
N LEU A 128 -9.00 -20.53 -49.66
CA LEU A 128 -9.35 -19.30 -50.35
C LEU A 128 -8.11 -18.57 -50.89
N HIS A 129 -6.98 -18.61 -50.16
CA HIS A 129 -5.70 -17.99 -50.56
C HIS A 129 -5.02 -18.64 -51.77
N PHE A 130 -5.35 -19.90 -52.07
CA PHE A 130 -4.77 -20.65 -53.19
C PHE A 130 -5.62 -20.56 -54.48
N LYS A 131 -6.69 -19.78 -54.46
CA LYS A 131 -7.60 -19.59 -55.59
C LYS A 131 -6.96 -18.66 -56.61
N SER A 132 -6.80 -19.14 -57.85
CA SER A 132 -6.31 -18.33 -58.97
C SER A 132 -7.22 -18.48 -60.18
N SER A 133 -6.95 -17.72 -61.25
CA SER A 133 -7.70 -17.82 -62.51
C SER A 133 -7.66 -19.24 -63.11
N THR A 134 -6.55 -19.96 -62.90
CA THR A 134 -6.30 -21.34 -63.32
C THR A 134 -6.67 -22.37 -62.25
N ASN A 135 -6.53 -22.06 -60.96
CA ASN A 135 -6.89 -22.95 -59.84
C ASN A 135 -8.16 -22.46 -59.14
N ARG A 136 -9.32 -22.81 -59.70
CA ARG A 136 -10.63 -22.32 -59.25
C ARG A 136 -11.20 -23.04 -58.01
N ALA A 137 -10.73 -24.25 -57.71
CA ALA A 137 -11.23 -25.10 -56.62
C ALA A 137 -10.07 -25.73 -55.78
N PRO A 138 -9.19 -24.92 -55.18
CA PRO A 138 -8.12 -25.40 -54.31
C PRO A 138 -8.68 -26.16 -53.10
N ARG A 139 -8.06 -27.31 -52.79
CA ARG A 139 -8.28 -28.07 -51.55
C ARG A 139 -7.07 -28.03 -50.61
N GLN A 140 -6.09 -27.21 -50.95
CA GLN A 140 -4.86 -27.03 -50.20
C GLN A 140 -5.11 -26.07 -49.03
N LYS A 141 -4.48 -26.34 -47.90
CA LYS A 141 -4.40 -25.45 -46.73
C LYS A 141 -3.00 -25.57 -46.13
N THR A 142 -2.59 -24.57 -45.37
CA THR A 142 -1.37 -24.64 -44.57
C THR A 142 -1.70 -24.65 -43.09
N GLU A 143 -0.85 -25.30 -42.31
CA GLU A 143 -0.92 -25.30 -40.85
C GLU A 143 -0.35 -23.99 -40.30
N GLY A 144 -0.79 -23.62 -39.09
CA GLY A 144 -0.21 -22.50 -38.38
C GLY A 144 1.24 -22.80 -38.00
N LYS A 145 2.07 -21.76 -37.93
CA LYS A 145 3.45 -21.91 -37.43
C LYS A 145 3.45 -21.98 -35.91
N GLU A 146 4.42 -22.69 -35.36
CA GLU A 146 4.67 -22.73 -33.91
C GLU A 146 5.12 -21.35 -33.41
N GLY A 147 4.79 -21.04 -32.16
CA GLY A 147 5.30 -19.85 -31.47
C GLY A 147 6.77 -19.99 -31.07
N GLU A 148 7.45 -18.86 -30.87
CA GLU A 148 8.84 -18.90 -30.42
C GLU A 148 8.93 -19.44 -28.98
N TYR A 149 9.94 -20.28 -28.74
CA TYR A 149 10.31 -20.72 -27.41
C TYR A 149 11.65 -20.12 -27.02
N ARG A 150 11.72 -19.48 -25.85
CA ARG A 150 12.97 -18.99 -25.28
C ARG A 150 13.10 -19.34 -23.81
N LEU A 151 14.30 -19.77 -23.43
CA LEU A 151 14.70 -19.94 -22.05
C LEU A 151 15.47 -18.67 -21.65
N LEU A 152 14.88 -17.83 -20.80
CA LEU A 152 15.40 -16.52 -20.47
C LEU A 152 15.94 -16.48 -19.05
N ARG A 153 17.08 -15.80 -18.89
CA ARG A 153 17.63 -15.37 -17.60
C ARG A 153 17.36 -13.89 -17.42
N LEU A 154 16.70 -13.55 -16.32
CA LEU A 154 16.44 -12.19 -15.90
C LEU A 154 17.45 -11.81 -14.82
N GLU A 155 18.15 -10.70 -15.00
CA GLU A 155 19.12 -10.17 -14.06
C GLU A 155 18.84 -8.68 -13.80
N LEU A 156 18.66 -8.29 -12.55
CA LEU A 156 18.44 -6.88 -12.19
C LEU A 156 19.77 -6.12 -12.06
N LYS A 157 20.03 -5.13 -12.93
CA LYS A 157 21.26 -4.28 -12.92
C LYS A 157 21.31 -3.23 -11.81
N ILE A 158 20.24 -3.03 -11.05
CA ILE A 158 20.15 -1.97 -10.04
C ILE A 158 20.34 -2.60 -8.66
N LEU A 159 21.42 -2.19 -7.97
CA LEU A 159 21.80 -2.74 -6.66
C LEU A 159 21.42 -1.82 -5.50
N ALA A 160 21.44 -0.49 -5.65
CA ALA A 160 21.06 0.45 -4.59
C ALA A 160 20.74 1.87 -5.08
N ASP A 161 19.83 2.55 -4.38
CA ASP A 161 19.45 3.95 -4.59
C ASP A 161 20.40 4.92 -3.87
N VAL A 162 20.98 4.49 -2.74
CA VAL A 162 21.82 5.29 -1.84
C VAL A 162 23.09 4.53 -1.47
N GLY A 163 24.24 5.20 -1.50
CA GLY A 163 25.54 4.63 -1.09
C GLY A 163 26.05 5.21 0.23
N LEU A 164 26.59 4.37 1.12
CA LEU A 164 27.21 4.82 2.38
C LEU A 164 28.73 4.95 2.27
N LEU A 165 29.26 6.12 2.59
CA LEU A 165 30.69 6.41 2.70
C LEU A 165 31.07 6.61 4.17
N GLY A 166 32.30 6.26 4.53
CA GLY A 166 32.83 6.52 5.87
C GLY A 166 33.91 5.51 6.27
N MET A 167 34.63 5.79 7.35
CA MET A 167 35.65 4.88 7.90
C MET A 167 35.06 3.52 8.30
N PRO A 168 35.87 2.44 8.37
CA PRO A 168 35.39 1.11 8.79
C PRO A 168 34.57 1.14 10.10
N ASN A 169 34.99 1.95 11.07
CA ASN A 169 34.37 2.06 12.39
C ASN A 169 33.30 3.17 12.50
N ALA A 170 32.96 3.85 11.40
CA ALA A 170 31.97 4.94 11.39
C ALA A 170 30.52 4.46 11.64
N GLY A 171 30.29 3.15 11.73
CA GLY A 171 28.99 2.56 12.04
C GLY A 171 28.07 2.35 10.84
N LYS A 172 28.61 2.17 9.63
CA LYS A 172 27.85 1.93 8.38
C LYS A 172 26.94 0.71 8.46
N SER A 173 27.50 -0.45 8.80
CA SER A 173 26.71 -1.69 8.97
C SER A 173 25.66 -1.57 10.07
N THR A 174 26.00 -0.89 11.17
CA THR A 174 25.07 -0.61 12.27
C THR A 174 23.92 0.27 11.80
N PHE A 175 24.20 1.30 10.99
CA PHE A 175 23.17 2.15 10.39
C PHE A 175 22.25 1.34 9.48
N ILE A 176 22.80 0.54 8.55
CA ILE A 176 22.00 -0.33 7.67
C ILE A 176 21.10 -1.26 8.48
N ALA A 177 21.63 -1.92 9.52
CA ALA A 177 20.87 -2.82 10.37
C ALA A 177 19.75 -2.10 11.15
N SER A 178 19.99 -0.84 11.55
CA SER A 178 19.05 -0.02 12.29
C SER A 178 17.89 0.48 11.42
N VAL A 179 18.17 0.86 10.17
CA VAL A 179 17.14 1.43 9.26
C VAL A 179 16.47 0.42 8.33
N SER A 180 16.91 -0.85 8.32
CA SER A 180 16.34 -1.89 7.46
C SER A 180 15.52 -2.91 8.25
N ASN A 181 14.25 -3.10 7.85
CA ASN A 181 13.31 -4.05 8.48
C ASN A 181 13.65 -5.54 8.18
N ALA A 182 14.83 -5.82 7.63
CA ALA A 182 15.35 -7.16 7.38
C ALA A 182 16.81 -7.18 7.83
N ARG A 183 17.24 -8.22 8.58
CA ARG A 183 18.66 -8.41 8.90
C ARG A 183 19.50 -8.20 7.62
N PRO A 184 20.61 -7.42 7.67
CA PRO A 184 21.47 -7.21 6.52
C PRO A 184 21.82 -8.57 5.91
N LYS A 185 21.50 -8.76 4.63
CA LYS A 185 21.89 -9.99 3.92
C LYS A 185 23.21 -9.71 3.23
N ILE A 186 24.24 -10.44 3.64
CA ILE A 186 25.51 -10.52 2.92
C ILE A 186 25.19 -11.19 1.57
N ALA A 187 25.41 -10.46 0.48
CA ALA A 187 25.13 -10.94 -0.86
C ALA A 187 26.44 -11.25 -1.60
N ASP A 188 26.63 -12.52 -1.95
CA ASP A 188 27.79 -13.00 -2.69
C ASP A 188 27.57 -12.75 -4.19
N TYR A 189 27.94 -11.56 -4.67
CA TYR A 189 27.85 -11.23 -6.09
C TYR A 189 28.99 -11.86 -6.90
N PRO A 190 28.73 -12.38 -8.10
CA PRO A 190 29.71 -13.13 -8.90
C PRO A 190 30.90 -12.30 -9.42
N PHE A 191 30.97 -11.01 -9.10
CA PHE A 191 32.03 -10.09 -9.55
C PHE A 191 32.67 -9.28 -8.41
N THR A 192 32.39 -9.61 -7.15
CA THR A 192 32.95 -8.93 -5.98
C THR A 192 33.75 -9.90 -5.11
N THR A 193 34.99 -9.59 -4.73
CA THR A 193 35.73 -10.37 -3.71
C THR A 193 35.33 -10.02 -2.28
N LEU A 194 34.59 -8.92 -2.08
CA LEU A 194 34.04 -8.48 -0.80
C LEU A 194 32.54 -8.29 -0.96
N ALA A 195 31.74 -9.08 -0.24
CA ALA A 195 30.28 -9.00 -0.28
C ALA A 195 29.79 -7.70 0.38
N PRO A 196 29.06 -6.81 -0.34
CA PRO A 196 28.54 -5.58 0.25
C PRO A 196 27.33 -5.88 1.16
N ASN A 197 27.14 -5.04 2.18
CA ASN A 197 25.95 -5.09 3.02
C ASN A 197 24.83 -4.26 2.38
N LEU A 198 23.73 -4.92 2.03
CA LEU A 198 22.53 -4.27 1.47
C LEU A 198 21.40 -4.23 2.50
N GLY A 199 20.71 -3.09 2.55
CA GLY A 199 19.52 -2.89 3.38
C GLY A 199 18.38 -2.26 2.60
N VAL A 200 17.18 -2.82 2.74
CA VAL A 200 15.96 -2.23 2.20
C VAL A 200 15.32 -1.37 3.29
N VAL A 201 15.28 -0.06 3.06
CA VAL A 201 14.68 0.92 3.98
C VAL A 201 13.24 1.18 3.57
N ARG A 202 12.32 1.06 4.53
CA ARG A 202 10.89 1.32 4.32
C ARG A 202 10.50 2.61 5.00
N VAL A 203 9.88 3.51 4.23
CA VAL A 203 9.48 4.86 4.65
C VAL A 203 7.94 4.99 4.69
N GLY A 204 7.22 4.06 4.07
CA GLY A 204 5.76 4.01 4.11
C GLY A 204 5.17 2.86 3.28
N PRO A 205 3.84 2.80 3.12
CA PRO A 205 3.17 1.79 2.29
C PRO A 205 3.62 1.93 0.83
N SER A 206 4.24 0.87 0.28
CA SER A 206 4.85 0.87 -1.07
C SER A 206 5.95 1.91 -1.29
N LYS A 207 6.51 2.50 -0.22
CA LYS A 207 7.59 3.49 -0.27
C LYS A 207 8.84 2.90 0.36
N SER A 208 9.78 2.48 -0.49
CA SER A 208 11.06 1.90 -0.06
C SER A 208 12.18 2.30 -0.98
N PHE A 209 13.39 2.32 -0.45
CA PHE A 209 14.62 2.48 -1.23
C PHE A 209 15.70 1.53 -0.69
N VAL A 210 16.72 1.27 -1.50
CA VAL A 210 17.80 0.33 -1.18
C VAL A 210 19.07 1.12 -0.86
N ILE A 211 19.69 0.80 0.29
CA ILE A 211 20.98 1.33 0.71
C ILE A 211 22.04 0.23 0.51
N ALA A 212 23.17 0.61 -0.06
CA ALA A 212 24.38 -0.20 -0.10
C ALA A 212 25.51 0.41 0.74
N ASP A 213 26.17 -0.45 1.52
CA ASP A 213 27.49 -0.13 2.04
C ASP A 213 28.51 -0.12 0.90
N ILE A 214 29.47 0.79 0.98
CA ILE A 214 30.62 0.87 0.08
C ILE A 214 31.80 0.23 0.82
N PRO A 215 32.01 -1.10 0.73
CA PRO A 215 33.20 -1.73 1.26
C PRO A 215 34.46 -1.10 0.67
N GLY A 216 35.40 -0.75 1.54
CA GLY A 216 36.79 -0.55 1.16
C GLY A 216 37.12 0.71 0.36
N LEU A 217 36.91 1.89 0.96
CA LEU A 217 37.96 2.92 0.90
C LEU A 217 39.05 2.45 1.87
N ILE A 218 39.85 1.49 1.41
CA ILE A 218 41.03 0.95 2.11
C ILE A 218 42.26 1.53 1.44
N GLU A 219 43.22 1.93 2.28
CA GLU A 219 44.57 2.35 1.92
C GLU A 219 45.11 1.54 0.73
N GLY A 220 45.31 2.20 -0.42
CA GLY A 220 45.93 1.59 -1.61
C GLY A 220 45.02 1.32 -2.81
N ALA A 221 43.73 1.66 -2.78
CA ALA A 221 42.82 1.48 -3.93
C ALA A 221 43.25 2.25 -5.22
N ALA A 222 44.11 3.27 -5.08
CA ALA A 222 44.68 4.01 -6.20
C ALA A 222 45.79 3.25 -6.97
N GLU A 223 46.37 2.17 -6.41
CA GLU A 223 47.53 1.46 -6.99
C GLU A 223 47.17 0.25 -7.87
N GLY A 224 45.93 0.15 -8.36
CA GLY A 224 45.65 -0.63 -9.58
C GLY A 224 45.35 -2.11 -9.43
N ALA A 225 44.88 -2.59 -8.27
CA ALA A 225 44.24 -3.90 -8.20
C ALA A 225 42.86 -3.84 -8.87
N GLY A 226 42.68 -4.49 -10.03
CA GLY A 226 41.52 -4.42 -10.94
C GLY A 226 40.14 -4.86 -10.41
N LEU A 227 39.90 -4.75 -9.11
CA LEU A 227 38.67 -5.09 -8.40
C LEU A 227 37.78 -3.87 -8.06
N GLY A 228 38.35 -2.67 -7.85
CA GLY A 228 37.56 -1.48 -7.49
C GLY A 228 36.71 -0.90 -8.63
N HIS A 229 37.18 -1.01 -9.88
CA HIS A 229 36.60 -0.27 -11.02
C HIS A 229 35.23 -0.80 -11.45
N ARG A 230 34.89 -2.07 -11.16
CA ARG A 230 33.55 -2.63 -11.45
C ARG A 230 32.56 -2.34 -10.32
N PHE A 231 32.98 -2.48 -9.06
CA PHE A 231 32.15 -2.17 -7.89
C PHE A 231 31.73 -0.70 -7.86
N LEU A 232 32.67 0.21 -8.14
CA LEU A 232 32.41 1.64 -8.13
C LEU A 232 31.59 2.12 -9.34
N LYS A 233 31.62 1.41 -10.48
CA LYS A 233 30.66 1.60 -11.58
C LYS A 233 29.21 1.33 -11.19
N HIS A 234 28.97 0.43 -10.24
CA HIS A 234 27.62 0.20 -9.71
C HIS A 234 27.20 1.34 -8.75
N LEU A 235 28.14 1.91 -8.02
CA LEU A 235 27.93 3.10 -7.18
C LEU A 235 27.80 4.42 -7.95
N GLN A 236 28.32 4.50 -9.17
CA GLN A 236 28.05 5.62 -10.08
C GLN A 236 26.56 5.78 -10.39
N ARG A 237 25.71 4.79 -10.08
CA ARG A 237 24.26 4.85 -10.30
C ARG A 237 23.41 5.17 -9.07
N THR A 238 24.01 5.30 -7.88
CA THR A 238 23.27 5.82 -6.70
C THR A 238 22.94 7.29 -6.92
N SER A 239 21.75 7.72 -6.50
CA SER A 239 21.32 9.11 -6.65
C SER A 239 21.85 10.01 -5.52
N LEU A 240 22.25 9.40 -4.40
CA LEU A 240 22.72 10.10 -3.21
C LEU A 240 23.84 9.31 -2.50
N LEU A 241 24.80 10.03 -1.94
CA LEU A 241 25.84 9.49 -1.07
C LEU A 241 25.66 10.01 0.37
N LEU A 242 25.63 9.11 1.36
CA LEU A 242 25.63 9.47 2.78
C LEU A 242 27.03 9.29 3.34
N HIS A 243 27.64 10.37 3.83
CA HIS A 243 28.97 10.35 4.42
C HIS A 243 28.88 10.26 5.94
N LEU A 244 29.07 9.06 6.46
CA LEU A 244 29.03 8.74 7.88
C LEU A 244 30.39 9.05 8.51
N VAL A 245 30.37 9.90 9.54
CA VAL A 245 31.54 10.30 10.34
C VAL A 245 31.30 9.93 11.80
N ASP A 246 32.32 9.36 12.45
CA ASP A 246 32.29 9.05 13.86
C ASP A 246 32.59 10.30 14.70
N MET A 247 31.63 10.78 15.49
CA MET A 247 31.83 11.97 16.35
C MET A 247 32.49 11.65 17.69
N ALA A 248 32.59 10.37 18.07
CA ALA A 248 33.17 9.95 19.33
C ALA A 248 34.17 8.80 19.10
N PRO A 249 35.29 9.06 18.40
CA PRO A 249 36.34 8.07 18.27
C PRO A 249 36.88 7.68 19.66
N PHE A 250 37.19 6.40 19.84
CA PHE A 250 37.71 5.87 21.11
C PHE A 250 39.13 6.36 21.46
N ASP A 251 39.86 6.87 20.48
CA ASP A 251 41.22 7.39 20.64
C ASP A 251 41.18 8.92 20.56
N GLU A 252 41.58 9.60 21.64
CA GLU A 252 41.61 11.07 21.74
C GLU A 252 42.57 11.73 20.73
N GLY A 253 43.48 10.96 20.11
CA GLY A 253 44.38 11.43 19.05
C GLY A 253 43.78 11.46 17.64
N VAL A 254 42.57 10.92 17.43
CA VAL A 254 41.92 10.84 16.12
C VAL A 254 41.06 12.08 15.88
N ASP A 255 41.37 12.85 14.84
CA ASP A 255 40.58 14.02 14.42
C ASP A 255 39.50 13.60 13.38
N PRO A 256 38.20 13.64 13.74
CA PRO A 256 37.12 13.24 12.83
C PRO A 256 37.09 14.06 11.52
N VAL A 257 37.53 15.33 11.58
CA VAL A 257 37.58 16.22 10.42
C VAL A 257 38.66 15.76 9.43
N ALA A 258 39.80 15.30 9.95
CA ALA A 258 40.89 14.78 9.13
C ALA A 258 40.50 13.48 8.42
N GLU A 259 39.83 12.57 9.12
CA GLU A 259 39.31 11.31 8.54
C GLU A 259 38.28 11.59 7.44
N ALA A 260 37.31 12.47 7.70
CA ALA A 260 36.32 12.86 6.70
C ALA A 260 36.98 13.47 5.45
N ARG A 261 38.01 14.30 5.62
CA ARG A 261 38.78 14.87 4.50
C ARG A 261 39.59 13.82 3.75
N ALA A 262 40.14 12.82 4.44
CA ALA A 262 40.88 11.72 3.81
C ALA A 262 39.96 10.94 2.85
N ILE A 263 38.77 10.56 3.29
CA ILE A 263 37.75 9.88 2.48
C ILE A 263 37.34 10.73 1.26
N VAL A 264 37.15 12.04 1.45
CA VAL A 264 36.80 12.96 0.36
C VAL A 264 37.91 13.05 -0.69
N ASN A 265 39.17 13.12 -0.24
CA ASN A 265 40.33 13.20 -1.13
C ASN A 265 40.55 11.89 -1.89
N GLU A 266 40.30 10.75 -1.25
CA GLU A 266 40.36 9.44 -1.89
C GLU A 266 39.25 9.29 -2.94
N LEU A 267 38.02 9.71 -2.61
CA LEU A 267 36.91 9.78 -3.57
C LEU A 267 37.26 10.63 -4.79
N ARG A 268 37.90 11.79 -4.57
CA ARG A 268 38.33 12.71 -5.63
C ARG A 268 39.42 12.13 -6.52
N LYS A 269 40.40 11.42 -5.94
CA LYS A 269 41.47 10.74 -6.68
C LYS A 269 40.93 9.61 -7.55
N TYR A 270 39.87 8.96 -7.09
CA TYR A 270 39.31 7.80 -7.74
C TYR A 270 38.39 8.17 -8.93
N ASP A 271 37.40 9.03 -8.69
CA ASP A 271 36.38 9.34 -9.69
C ASP A 271 35.79 10.75 -9.52
N THR A 272 35.95 11.59 -10.54
CA THR A 272 35.45 12.97 -10.53
C THR A 272 33.93 13.04 -10.57
N GLN A 273 33.25 12.13 -11.28
CA GLN A 273 31.78 12.09 -11.34
C GLN A 273 31.19 11.70 -9.99
N LEU A 274 31.78 10.72 -9.30
CA LEU A 274 31.34 10.30 -7.97
C LEU A 274 31.58 11.39 -6.92
N TYR A 275 32.69 12.13 -7.04
CA TYR A 275 33.01 13.27 -6.18
C TYR A 275 32.00 14.43 -6.32
N THR A 276 31.51 14.68 -7.55
CA THR A 276 30.53 15.74 -7.82
C THR A 276 29.09 15.39 -7.42
N LYS A 277 28.83 14.14 -7.00
CA LYS A 277 27.48 13.73 -6.65
C LYS A 277 26.94 14.46 -5.41
N PRO A 278 25.61 14.62 -5.32
CA PRO A 278 24.96 15.04 -4.09
C PRO A 278 25.38 14.12 -2.94
N ARG A 279 25.97 14.73 -1.91
CA ARG A 279 26.45 14.04 -0.71
C ARG A 279 25.83 14.72 0.49
N TRP A 280 25.39 13.96 1.48
CA TRP A 280 24.92 14.47 2.77
C TRP A 280 25.85 14.02 3.88
N LEU A 281 26.05 14.88 4.88
CA LEU A 281 26.90 14.59 6.02
C LEU A 281 26.06 13.97 7.14
N VAL A 282 26.48 12.81 7.62
CA VAL A 282 25.81 12.04 8.67
C VAL A 282 26.79 11.86 9.83
N LEU A 283 26.57 12.58 10.92
CA LEU A 283 27.40 12.54 12.12
C LEU A 283 26.84 11.47 13.06
N ASN A 284 27.54 10.34 13.16
CA ASN A 284 27.10 9.17 13.92
C ASN A 284 27.70 9.13 15.33
N LYS A 285 27.12 8.33 16.21
CA LYS A 285 27.47 8.16 17.65
C LYS A 285 27.30 9.42 18.49
N ILE A 286 26.32 10.26 18.16
CA ILE A 286 26.02 11.45 18.97
C ILE A 286 25.61 11.12 20.41
N ASP A 287 25.18 9.88 20.67
CA ASP A 287 24.83 9.38 22.00
C ASP A 287 26.02 9.36 22.97
N MET A 288 27.24 9.20 22.46
CA MET A 288 28.48 9.23 23.24
C MET A 288 28.97 10.65 23.54
N VAL A 289 28.39 11.65 22.88
CA VAL A 289 28.68 13.07 23.13
C VAL A 289 27.70 13.59 24.20
N PRO A 290 28.18 14.30 25.25
CA PRO A 290 27.32 14.95 26.24
C PRO A 290 26.30 15.89 25.61
N GLU A 291 25.04 15.81 26.05
CA GLU A 291 23.90 16.50 25.40
C GLU A 291 24.04 18.03 25.35
N ASP A 292 24.66 18.60 26.38
CA ASP A 292 25.02 20.01 26.50
C ASP A 292 26.10 20.46 25.50
N LEU A 293 26.95 19.55 25.05
CA LEU A 293 28.07 19.83 24.13
C LEU A 293 27.78 19.42 22.68
N ARG A 294 26.75 18.60 22.42
CA ARG A 294 26.41 18.08 21.07
C ARG A 294 26.28 19.17 20.02
N ALA A 295 25.46 20.19 20.28
CA ALA A 295 25.20 21.25 19.32
C ALA A 295 26.46 22.07 18.99
N ALA A 296 27.29 22.33 20.00
CA ALA A 296 28.55 23.07 19.84
C ALA A 296 29.58 22.25 19.04
N GLN A 297 29.75 20.96 19.34
CA GLN A 297 30.69 20.10 18.63
C GLN A 297 30.28 19.83 17.17
N ILE A 298 28.98 19.67 16.90
CA ILE A 298 28.47 19.56 15.52
C ILE A 298 28.75 20.86 14.74
N ALA A 299 28.48 22.02 15.33
CA ALA A 299 28.74 23.30 14.68
C ALA A 299 30.24 23.52 14.44
N GLU A 300 31.10 23.13 15.39
CA GLU A 300 32.55 23.19 15.23
C GLU A 300 33.03 22.26 14.11
N PHE A 301 32.55 21.02 14.06
CA PHE A 301 32.89 20.06 13.00
C PHE A 301 32.52 20.63 11.62
N VAL A 302 31.28 21.10 11.45
CA VAL A 302 30.80 21.65 10.17
C VAL A 302 31.63 22.85 9.73
N LYS A 303 32.00 23.73 10.68
CA LYS A 303 32.86 24.89 10.41
C LYS A 303 34.28 24.49 10.02
N ARG A 304 34.89 23.54 10.74
CA ARG A 304 36.26 23.04 10.45
C ARG A 304 36.29 22.24 9.15
N PHE A 305 35.26 21.46 8.85
CA PHE A 305 35.16 20.68 7.63
C PHE A 305 34.83 21.54 6.39
N GLY A 306 34.14 22.68 6.59
CA GLY A 306 33.81 23.62 5.52
C GLY A 306 32.66 23.12 4.64
N TRP A 307 31.58 22.62 5.26
CA TRP A 307 30.48 21.96 4.59
C TRP A 307 29.21 22.80 4.57
N GLU A 308 28.61 22.96 3.39
CA GLU A 308 27.43 23.81 3.15
C GLU A 308 26.15 22.99 2.83
N GLY A 309 26.26 21.66 2.77
CA GLY A 309 25.14 20.77 2.46
C GLY A 309 24.37 20.29 3.71
N PRO A 310 23.35 19.43 3.54
CA PRO A 310 22.58 18.86 4.65
C PRO A 310 23.46 18.09 5.64
N VAL A 311 23.17 18.27 6.94
CA VAL A 311 23.87 17.63 8.07
C VAL A 311 22.84 16.97 8.97
N PHE A 312 23.06 15.70 9.29
CA PHE A 312 22.20 14.92 10.18
C PHE A 312 23.03 14.33 11.32
N GLY A 313 22.65 14.62 12.56
CA GLY A 313 23.19 13.93 13.74
C GLY A 313 22.37 12.68 14.03
N ILE A 314 23.00 11.51 14.06
CA ILE A 314 22.34 10.23 14.33
C ILE A 314 23.07 9.41 15.38
N SER A 315 22.33 8.52 16.04
CA SER A 315 22.88 7.36 16.72
C SER A 315 22.34 6.12 16.04
N ALA A 316 23.15 5.49 15.19
CA ALA A 316 22.75 4.27 14.50
C ALA A 316 22.40 3.14 15.48
N LEU A 317 23.08 3.06 16.63
CA LEU A 317 22.85 2.04 17.64
C LEU A 317 21.50 2.22 18.36
N ASN A 318 21.17 3.47 18.73
CA ASN A 318 19.98 3.77 19.51
C ASN A 318 18.77 4.20 18.65
N GLY A 319 18.94 4.29 17.33
CA GLY A 319 17.92 4.73 16.37
C GLY A 319 17.64 6.24 16.37
N GLN A 320 18.28 7.03 17.24
CA GLN A 320 18.08 8.47 17.33
C GLN A 320 18.47 9.15 16.01
N GLY A 321 17.58 9.99 15.47
CA GLY A 321 17.80 10.77 14.23
C GLY A 321 17.78 9.94 12.93
N CYS A 322 17.74 8.60 13.01
CA CYS A 322 17.76 7.73 11.84
C CYS A 322 16.47 7.85 11.01
N GLU A 323 15.31 8.00 11.66
CA GLU A 323 14.02 8.13 10.97
C GLU A 323 13.90 9.45 10.21
N ALA A 324 14.33 10.56 10.81
CA ALA A 324 14.35 11.87 10.15
C ALA A 324 15.27 11.86 8.91
N LEU A 325 16.43 11.19 9.01
CA LEU A 325 17.35 11.00 7.89
C LEU A 325 16.70 10.16 6.77
N THR A 326 16.03 9.04 7.09
CA THR A 326 15.42 8.18 6.06
C THR A 326 14.24 8.83 5.35
N TYR A 327 13.40 9.62 6.05
CA TYR A 327 12.35 10.43 5.42
C TYR A 327 12.95 11.47 4.47
N ALA A 328 13.95 12.23 4.93
CA ALA A 328 14.60 13.25 4.11
C ALA A 328 15.24 12.63 2.86
N VAL A 329 15.93 11.50 2.99
CA VAL A 329 16.51 10.77 1.86
C VAL A 329 15.44 10.34 0.86
N TYR A 330 14.32 9.80 1.34
CA TYR A 330 13.22 9.39 0.46
C TYR A 330 12.62 10.58 -0.31
N ASP A 331 12.37 11.70 0.37
CA ASP A 331 11.87 12.92 -0.27
C ASP A 331 12.87 13.48 -1.30
N TYR A 332 14.16 13.39 -1.01
CA TYR A 332 15.21 13.78 -1.95
C TYR A 332 15.21 12.89 -3.19
N LEU A 333 15.14 11.56 -3.02
CA LEU A 333 15.07 10.60 -4.12
C LEU A 333 13.77 10.76 -4.95
N ALA A 334 12.66 11.11 -4.31
CA ALA A 334 11.41 11.40 -5.01
C ALA A 334 11.50 12.66 -5.89
N LYS A 335 12.22 13.69 -5.43
CA LYS A 335 12.41 14.97 -6.14
C LYS A 335 13.55 14.97 -7.17
N HIS A 336 14.63 14.20 -6.95
CA HIS A 336 15.84 14.22 -7.77
C HIS A 336 16.11 12.90 -8.48
N GLY A 337 15.30 11.88 -8.23
CA GLY A 337 15.24 10.72 -9.10
C GLY A 337 14.69 11.11 -10.49
N PRO A 338 14.79 10.21 -11.49
CA PRO A 338 14.31 10.48 -12.85
C PRO A 338 12.82 10.91 -12.95
N ALA A 339 12.04 10.73 -11.88
CA ALA A 339 10.64 11.15 -11.77
C ALA A 339 10.42 12.64 -11.41
N GLY A 340 11.32 13.28 -10.66
CA GLY A 340 11.08 14.66 -10.17
C GLY A 340 11.39 15.75 -11.20
N LEU A 341 12.36 15.52 -12.08
CA LEU A 341 12.70 16.42 -13.20
C LEU A 341 11.56 16.53 -14.23
N ALA A 342 10.72 15.49 -14.37
CA ALA A 342 9.53 15.52 -15.22
C ALA A 342 8.33 16.20 -14.51
N ALA A 343 8.19 16.00 -13.21
CA ALA A 343 7.12 16.61 -12.41
C ALA A 343 7.29 18.14 -12.28
N GLU A 344 8.52 18.65 -12.25
CA GLU A 344 8.80 20.09 -12.20
C GLU A 344 8.41 20.79 -13.51
N ALA A 345 8.59 20.12 -14.66
CA ALA A 345 8.12 20.59 -15.97
C ALA A 345 6.58 20.54 -16.10
N GLU A 346 5.92 19.58 -15.44
CA GLU A 346 4.46 19.43 -15.42
C GLU A 346 3.78 20.39 -14.42
N GLN A 347 4.42 20.68 -13.28
CA GLN A 347 3.97 21.66 -12.28
C GLN A 347 4.04 23.10 -12.82
N LEU A 348 5.10 23.46 -13.56
CA LEU A 348 5.14 24.76 -14.25
C LEU A 348 4.01 24.93 -15.28
N ALA A 349 3.50 23.83 -15.85
CA ALA A 349 2.36 23.83 -16.76
C ALA A 349 0.99 23.76 -16.06
N LEU A 350 0.94 23.42 -14.77
CA LEU A 350 -0.28 23.33 -13.94
C LEU A 350 -0.57 24.63 -13.18
N ASP A 351 0.45 25.38 -12.79
CA ASP A 351 0.32 26.64 -12.03
C ASP A 351 -0.42 27.77 -12.78
N ALA A 352 -0.52 27.69 -14.11
CA ALA A 352 -1.27 28.67 -14.92
C ALA A 352 -2.79 28.46 -14.91
N ARG A 353 -3.32 27.34 -14.37
CA ARG A 353 -4.71 26.89 -14.60
C ARG A 353 -5.65 26.99 -13.39
N PHE A 354 -5.17 27.43 -12.23
CA PHE A 354 -6.00 27.55 -11.02
C PHE A 354 -5.84 28.90 -10.33
N ARG A 355 -6.42 29.93 -10.94
CA ARG A 355 -6.97 31.07 -10.21
C ARG A 355 -8.46 31.12 -10.53
N ASP A 356 -9.26 31.15 -9.47
CA ASP A 356 -10.72 31.36 -9.46
C ASP A 356 -11.61 30.11 -9.51
N GLY A 357 -11.91 29.58 -8.32
CA GLY A 357 -13.16 28.89 -7.99
C GLY A 357 -13.74 29.52 -6.71
N PRO A 358 -15.07 29.65 -6.56
CA PRO A 358 -15.66 30.51 -5.53
C PRO A 358 -15.52 29.91 -4.12
N PRO A 359 -15.43 30.73 -3.07
CA PRO A 359 -15.44 30.26 -1.68
C PRO A 359 -16.83 29.72 -1.31
N ILE A 360 -16.85 28.68 -0.47
CA ILE A 360 -18.07 28.15 0.14
C ILE A 360 -18.49 29.11 1.26
N ASP A 361 -19.76 29.51 1.27
CA ASP A 361 -20.37 30.42 2.24
C ASP A 361 -20.31 29.86 3.68
N ALA A 362 -19.98 30.74 4.63
CA ALA A 362 -19.65 30.42 6.03
C ALA A 362 -20.88 30.24 6.95
N ASP A 363 -22.09 30.10 6.42
CA ASP A 363 -23.33 30.25 7.19
C ASP A 363 -24.02 28.93 7.62
N ASP A 364 -23.42 27.75 7.42
CA ASP A 364 -23.97 26.45 7.88
C ASP A 364 -23.19 25.81 9.04
N ALA A 365 -22.49 26.64 9.82
CA ALA A 365 -21.64 26.22 10.95
C ALA A 365 -22.42 25.83 12.23
N GLY A 366 -23.69 25.41 12.12
CA GLY A 366 -24.62 25.37 13.26
C GLY A 366 -25.67 24.26 13.27
N SER A 367 -25.31 22.99 13.03
CA SER A 367 -26.09 21.84 13.55
C SER A 367 -25.23 20.55 13.61
N PRO A 368 -25.42 19.67 14.60
CA PRO A 368 -24.37 18.76 15.05
C PRO A 368 -24.26 17.55 14.13
N ALA A 369 -23.13 17.43 13.42
CA ALA A 369 -22.79 16.27 12.60
C ALA A 369 -23.02 14.91 13.31
N MET A 370 -22.99 14.90 14.65
CA MET A 370 -23.22 13.72 15.49
C MET A 370 -24.67 13.24 15.58
N ALA A 371 -25.66 14.14 15.60
CA ALA A 371 -27.06 13.74 15.75
C ALA A 371 -27.57 13.00 14.50
N VAL A 372 -27.07 13.40 13.34
CA VAL A 372 -27.44 12.85 12.03
C VAL A 372 -26.65 11.59 11.68
N ALA A 373 -25.47 11.38 12.27
CA ALA A 373 -24.63 10.21 12.02
C ALA A 373 -25.36 8.90 12.35
N LYS A 374 -25.42 7.96 11.40
CA LYS A 374 -26.10 6.66 11.57
C LYS A 374 -25.13 5.62 12.11
N ARG A 375 -23.91 5.57 11.55
CA ARG A 375 -22.85 4.64 11.84
C ARG A 375 -21.73 5.34 12.60
N LEU A 376 -21.42 4.81 13.77
CA LEU A 376 -20.52 5.40 14.76
C LEU A 376 -19.41 4.41 15.09
N VAL A 377 -18.17 4.88 15.12
CA VAL A 377 -17.06 4.16 15.76
C VAL A 377 -16.81 4.81 17.11
N VAL A 378 -16.96 4.05 18.19
CA VAL A 378 -16.67 4.50 19.55
C VAL A 378 -15.36 3.87 19.98
N LYS A 379 -14.36 4.68 20.28
CA LYS A 379 -13.08 4.23 20.80
C LYS A 379 -12.98 4.55 22.29
N VAL A 380 -12.66 3.54 23.09
CA VAL A 380 -12.41 3.69 24.54
C VAL A 380 -10.95 3.38 24.87
N GLY A 381 -10.29 4.32 25.55
CA GLY A 381 -8.90 4.16 25.97
C GLY A 381 -8.72 3.24 27.17
N SER A 382 -7.51 2.67 27.32
CA SER A 382 -7.17 1.76 28.43
C SER A 382 -7.49 2.36 29.80
N SER A 383 -7.14 3.63 30.03
CA SER A 383 -7.34 4.31 31.31
C SER A 383 -8.81 4.45 31.74
N LEU A 384 -9.77 4.32 30.82
CA LEU A 384 -11.19 4.37 31.12
C LEU A 384 -11.79 2.99 31.38
N VAL A 385 -11.22 1.95 30.76
CA VAL A 385 -11.74 0.58 30.87
C VAL A 385 -11.10 -0.21 32.01
N THR A 386 -9.98 0.27 32.56
CA THR A 386 -9.23 -0.40 33.61
C THR A 386 -9.40 0.26 34.98
N ASN A 387 -9.46 -0.55 36.03
CA ASN A 387 -9.58 -0.12 37.41
C ASN A 387 -8.19 0.03 38.09
N ASP A 388 -7.35 0.93 37.56
CA ASP A 388 -6.04 1.30 38.13
C ASP A 388 -5.15 0.11 38.54
N GLY A 389 -5.02 -0.89 37.65
CA GLY A 389 -4.19 -2.09 37.87
C GLY A 389 -4.92 -3.28 38.51
N ARG A 390 -6.22 -3.16 38.79
CA ARG A 390 -7.09 -4.27 39.25
C ARG A 390 -7.90 -4.90 38.11
N GLY A 391 -7.34 -4.91 36.90
CA GLY A 391 -7.98 -5.36 35.66
C GLY A 391 -9.10 -4.44 35.18
N LEU A 392 -10.21 -5.00 34.69
CA LEU A 392 -11.29 -4.24 34.06
C LEU A 392 -12.27 -3.59 35.06
N ASP A 393 -12.72 -2.38 34.72
CA ASP A 393 -13.80 -1.68 35.44
C ASP A 393 -15.17 -2.06 34.87
N HIS A 394 -15.80 -3.07 35.48
CA HIS A 394 -17.12 -3.52 35.07
C HIS A 394 -18.22 -2.48 35.27
N GLY A 395 -18.05 -1.49 36.15
CA GLY A 395 -19.04 -0.43 36.37
C GLY A 395 -19.08 0.52 35.17
N VAL A 396 -17.92 0.97 34.72
CA VAL A 396 -17.78 1.83 33.53
C VAL A 396 -18.20 1.08 32.26
N MET A 397 -17.75 -0.18 32.08
CA MET A 397 -18.14 -1.00 30.93
C MET A 397 -19.66 -1.20 30.86
N ARG A 398 -20.34 -1.39 31.99
CA ARG A 398 -21.81 -1.49 32.06
C ARG A 398 -22.47 -0.21 31.59
N SER A 399 -22.00 0.95 32.03
CA SER A 399 -22.54 2.25 31.60
C SER A 399 -22.38 2.43 30.09
N TRP A 400 -21.25 2.02 29.50
CA TRP A 400 -21.05 2.13 28.04
C TRP A 400 -21.95 1.16 27.28
N ALA A 401 -22.11 -0.07 27.77
CA ALA A 401 -23.03 -1.03 27.19
C ALA A 401 -24.48 -0.50 27.22
N GLU A 402 -24.90 0.15 28.31
CA GLU A 402 -26.21 0.78 28.44
C GLU A 402 -26.42 1.91 27.43
N GLN A 403 -25.45 2.82 27.31
CA GLN A 403 -25.52 3.92 26.36
C GLN A 403 -25.53 3.42 24.91
N ILE A 404 -24.65 2.48 24.56
CA ILE A 404 -24.61 1.87 23.21
C ILE A 404 -25.93 1.15 22.93
N ALA A 405 -26.54 0.50 23.93
CA ALA A 405 -27.86 -0.09 23.78
C ALA A 405 -28.95 0.97 23.55
N GLY A 406 -28.86 2.12 24.22
CA GLY A 406 -29.66 3.30 23.93
C GLY A 406 -29.54 3.76 22.47
N LEU A 407 -28.31 3.90 21.97
CA LEU A 407 -28.05 4.29 20.59
C LEU A 407 -28.57 3.25 19.57
N HIS A 408 -28.42 1.96 19.86
CA HIS A 408 -28.94 0.89 19.02
C HIS A 408 -30.48 0.94 18.91
N ARG A 409 -31.18 1.24 20.01
CA ARG A 409 -32.65 1.47 19.99
C ARG A 409 -33.06 2.66 19.13
N LEU A 410 -32.19 3.67 19.00
CA LEU A 410 -32.37 4.81 18.09
C LEU A 410 -32.00 4.49 16.63
N GLY A 411 -31.71 3.22 16.30
CA GLY A 411 -31.35 2.78 14.95
C GLY A 411 -29.92 3.12 14.53
N LYS A 412 -29.04 3.46 15.49
CA LYS A 412 -27.62 3.72 15.22
C LYS A 412 -26.85 2.41 15.11
N GLU A 413 -25.93 2.35 14.15
CA GLU A 413 -24.99 1.25 13.95
C GLU A 413 -23.69 1.59 14.69
N VAL A 414 -23.34 0.83 15.74
CA VAL A 414 -22.18 1.15 16.59
C VAL A 414 -21.11 0.06 16.47
N VAL A 415 -19.87 0.48 16.22
CA VAL A 415 -18.66 -0.34 16.33
C VAL A 415 -17.84 0.15 17.51
N LEU A 416 -17.45 -0.77 18.39
CA LEU A 416 -16.65 -0.45 19.57
C LEU A 416 -15.19 -0.83 19.32
N VAL A 417 -14.27 0.10 19.54
CA VAL A 417 -12.82 -0.13 19.53
C VAL A 417 -12.33 0.01 20.97
N SER A 418 -11.97 -1.11 21.61
CA SER A 418 -11.64 -1.11 23.04
C SER A 418 -10.22 -1.57 23.31
N SER A 419 -9.50 -0.82 24.13
CA SER A 419 -8.29 -1.29 24.80
C SER A 419 -8.63 -2.14 26.04
N GLY A 420 -7.63 -2.47 26.87
CA GLY A 420 -7.84 -3.12 28.18
C GLY A 420 -7.37 -4.57 28.27
N ALA A 421 -7.13 -5.25 27.15
CA ALA A 421 -6.74 -6.66 27.12
C ALA A 421 -5.49 -6.95 27.98
N ILE A 422 -4.41 -6.19 27.83
CA ILE A 422 -3.19 -6.41 28.63
C ILE A 422 -3.44 -6.24 30.14
N ALA A 423 -4.25 -5.26 30.54
CA ALA A 423 -4.52 -5.03 31.96
C ALA A 423 -5.35 -6.17 32.59
N GLU A 424 -6.34 -6.68 31.85
CA GLU A 424 -7.09 -7.88 32.25
C GLU A 424 -6.18 -9.11 32.32
N GLY A 425 -5.30 -9.27 31.34
CA GLY A 425 -4.35 -10.38 31.29
C GLY A 425 -3.38 -10.36 32.47
N MET A 426 -2.84 -9.18 32.79
CA MET A 426 -2.00 -8.98 33.96
C MET A 426 -2.72 -9.39 35.26
N GLN A 427 -3.99 -8.98 35.44
CA GLN A 427 -4.76 -9.37 36.62
C GLN A 427 -4.92 -10.90 36.68
N ARG A 428 -5.29 -11.53 35.56
CA ARG A 428 -5.50 -13.00 35.47
C ARG A 428 -4.22 -13.79 35.71
N LEU A 429 -3.08 -13.26 35.28
CA LEU A 429 -1.76 -13.86 35.47
C LEU A 429 -1.14 -13.51 36.84
N GLY A 430 -1.80 -12.69 37.65
CA GLY A 430 -1.30 -12.27 38.97
C GLY A 430 -0.14 -11.27 38.91
N TRP A 431 0.01 -10.56 37.79
CA TRP A 431 1.08 -9.58 37.58
C TRP A 431 0.69 -8.20 38.11
N SER A 432 1.42 -7.72 39.11
CA SER A 432 1.20 -6.40 39.72
C SER A 432 1.87 -5.25 38.96
N ARG A 433 2.82 -5.57 38.08
CA ARG A 433 3.55 -4.60 37.25
C ARG A 433 3.39 -4.97 35.80
N ARG A 434 3.26 -3.94 34.95
CA ARG A 434 3.20 -4.14 33.51
C ARG A 434 4.54 -4.72 33.02
N PRO A 435 4.53 -5.83 32.28
CA PRO A 435 5.75 -6.42 31.74
C PRO A 435 6.39 -5.50 30.71
N ARG A 436 7.70 -5.64 30.53
CA ARG A 436 8.48 -4.90 29.51
C ARG A 436 8.81 -5.76 28.30
N GLU A 437 8.94 -7.07 28.50
CA GLU A 437 9.25 -7.99 27.42
C GLU A 437 8.02 -8.16 26.50
N ILE A 438 8.26 -8.22 25.20
CA ILE A 438 7.20 -8.23 24.18
C ILE A 438 6.37 -9.52 24.29
N ASP A 439 7.01 -10.65 24.52
CA ASP A 439 6.35 -11.95 24.67
C ASP A 439 5.43 -12.00 25.89
N GLU A 440 5.85 -11.44 27.02
CA GLU A 440 5.02 -11.28 28.21
C GLU A 440 3.83 -10.35 27.94
N LEU A 441 4.03 -9.24 27.22
CA LEU A 441 2.95 -8.34 26.80
C LEU A 441 1.95 -9.05 25.87
N GLN A 442 2.43 -9.86 24.93
CA GLN A 442 1.60 -10.68 24.04
C GLN A 442 0.81 -11.73 24.82
N ALA A 443 1.46 -12.41 25.78
CA ALA A 443 0.81 -13.40 26.62
C ALA A 443 -0.30 -12.77 27.47
N ALA A 444 -0.04 -11.60 28.09
CA ALA A 444 -1.07 -10.85 28.80
C ALA A 444 -2.20 -10.40 27.86
N ALA A 445 -1.88 -9.86 26.69
CA ALA A 445 -2.90 -9.46 25.71
C ALA A 445 -3.79 -10.64 25.31
N ALA A 446 -3.22 -11.79 24.98
CA ALA A 446 -3.96 -12.99 24.59
C ALA A 446 -4.88 -13.51 25.71
N VAL A 447 -4.35 -13.62 26.95
CA VAL A 447 -5.13 -14.07 28.12
C VAL A 447 -6.26 -13.08 28.43
N GLY A 448 -5.97 -11.79 28.41
CA GLY A 448 -6.93 -10.76 28.77
C GLY A 448 -7.92 -10.43 27.67
N GLN A 449 -7.61 -10.70 26.40
CA GLN A 449 -8.56 -10.50 25.29
C GLN A 449 -9.82 -11.34 25.47
N VAL A 450 -9.67 -12.59 25.94
CA VAL A 450 -10.80 -13.47 26.26
C VAL A 450 -11.66 -12.84 27.37
N GLY A 451 -11.03 -12.26 28.38
CA GLY A 451 -11.73 -11.59 29.48
C GLY A 451 -12.45 -10.32 29.07
N LEU A 452 -11.79 -9.48 28.27
CA LEU A 452 -12.37 -8.25 27.74
C LEU A 452 -13.61 -8.55 26.87
N ALA A 453 -13.51 -9.54 25.97
CA ALA A 453 -14.62 -9.97 25.12
C ALA A 453 -15.80 -10.48 25.96
N GLN A 454 -15.53 -11.36 26.93
CA GLN A 454 -16.54 -11.93 27.82
C GLN A 454 -17.23 -10.85 28.68
N ALA A 455 -16.47 -9.88 29.18
CA ALA A 455 -17.00 -8.79 30.00
C ALA A 455 -17.96 -7.92 29.18
N TYR A 456 -17.60 -7.52 27.97
CA TYR A 456 -18.51 -6.77 27.10
C TYR A 456 -19.72 -7.61 26.68
N GLU A 457 -19.53 -8.86 26.27
CA GLU A 457 -20.63 -9.75 25.90
C GLU A 457 -21.65 -9.87 27.04
N SER A 458 -21.18 -10.07 28.27
CA SER A 458 -22.05 -10.17 29.45
C SER A 458 -22.87 -8.90 29.68
N HIS A 459 -22.25 -7.72 29.54
CA HIS A 459 -22.93 -6.44 29.72
C HIS A 459 -23.89 -6.12 28.57
N PHE A 460 -23.56 -6.47 27.31
CA PHE A 460 -24.46 -6.29 26.17
C PHE A 460 -25.64 -7.26 26.21
N ASN A 461 -25.43 -8.50 26.67
CA ASN A 461 -26.47 -9.51 26.78
C ASN A 461 -27.59 -9.09 27.76
N ALA A 462 -27.27 -8.31 28.81
CA ALA A 462 -28.26 -7.72 29.70
C ALA A 462 -29.29 -6.82 28.97
N TYR A 463 -28.92 -6.31 27.80
CA TYR A 463 -29.77 -5.49 26.92
C TYR A 463 -30.22 -6.24 25.65
N GLN A 464 -30.07 -7.57 25.61
CA GLN A 464 -30.38 -8.43 24.45
C GLN A 464 -29.60 -8.04 23.18
N LEU A 465 -28.44 -7.40 23.34
CA LEU A 465 -27.55 -7.10 22.23
C LEU A 465 -26.51 -8.20 22.09
N ARG A 466 -26.32 -8.64 20.85
CA ARG A 466 -25.23 -9.55 20.49
C ARG A 466 -23.99 -8.72 20.19
N SER A 467 -22.84 -9.20 20.63
CA SER A 467 -21.54 -8.64 20.28
C SER A 467 -20.68 -9.67 19.55
N ALA A 468 -19.73 -9.20 18.74
CA ALA A 468 -18.77 -10.07 18.05
C ALA A 468 -17.35 -9.55 18.24
N GLN A 469 -16.44 -10.40 18.69
CA GLN A 469 -15.02 -10.07 18.79
C GLN A 469 -14.38 -10.09 17.40
N ILE A 470 -13.64 -9.03 17.07
CA ILE A 470 -12.85 -8.91 15.86
C ILE A 470 -11.43 -8.48 16.25
N LEU A 471 -10.42 -9.14 15.68
CA LEU A 471 -9.01 -8.80 15.88
C LEU A 471 -8.43 -8.39 14.54
N LEU A 472 -7.84 -7.20 14.47
CA LEU A 472 -7.25 -6.66 13.25
C LEU A 472 -5.85 -6.12 13.55
N THR A 473 -4.99 -6.13 12.55
CA THR A 473 -3.72 -5.42 12.56
C THR A 473 -3.70 -4.34 11.50
N HIS A 474 -2.78 -3.40 11.64
CA HIS A 474 -2.43 -2.46 10.58
C HIS A 474 -2.05 -3.17 9.26
N ALA A 475 -1.43 -4.36 9.33
CA ALA A 475 -1.04 -5.14 8.14
C ALA A 475 -2.24 -5.81 7.45
N ASP A 476 -3.30 -6.12 8.18
CA ASP A 476 -4.55 -6.62 7.62
C ASP A 476 -5.27 -5.54 6.82
N LEU A 477 -5.23 -4.31 7.31
CA LEU A 477 -5.88 -3.17 6.66
C LEU A 477 -5.03 -2.55 5.54
N ALA A 478 -3.72 -2.83 5.51
CA ALA A 478 -2.82 -2.37 4.45
C ALA A 478 -2.91 -3.25 3.18
N GLU A 479 -3.29 -4.52 3.31
CA GLU A 479 -3.47 -5.41 2.16
C GLU A 479 -4.92 -5.40 1.69
N ARG A 480 -5.12 -5.20 0.38
CA ARG A 480 -6.45 -4.94 -0.20
C ARG A 480 -7.45 -6.08 0.01
N GLU A 481 -7.01 -7.33 -0.11
CA GLU A 481 -7.90 -8.49 0.05
C GLU A 481 -8.38 -8.63 1.50
N ARG A 482 -7.44 -8.59 2.45
CA ARG A 482 -7.75 -8.59 3.89
C ARG A 482 -8.61 -7.38 4.30
N TYR A 483 -8.34 -6.20 3.73
CA TYR A 483 -9.17 -5.00 3.92
C TYR A 483 -10.63 -5.25 3.50
N LEU A 484 -10.87 -5.80 2.31
CA LEU A 484 -12.23 -6.06 1.81
C LEU A 484 -12.95 -7.13 2.63
N ASN A 485 -12.24 -8.17 3.05
CA ASN A 485 -12.78 -9.22 3.91
C ASN A 485 -13.20 -8.68 5.28
N ALA A 486 -12.35 -7.87 5.91
CA ALA A 486 -12.67 -7.19 7.17
C ALA A 486 -13.88 -6.26 7.00
N ARG A 487 -13.91 -5.46 5.93
CA ARG A 487 -15.05 -4.57 5.61
C ARG A 487 -16.36 -5.35 5.47
N SER A 488 -16.37 -6.39 4.64
CA SER A 488 -17.56 -7.22 4.38
C SER A 488 -18.09 -7.86 5.67
N THR A 489 -17.19 -8.36 6.50
CA THR A 489 -17.51 -8.95 7.82
C THR A 489 -18.17 -7.91 8.74
N LEU A 490 -17.56 -6.74 8.91
CA LEU A 490 -18.09 -5.69 9.78
C LEU A 490 -19.45 -5.16 9.30
N LEU A 491 -19.60 -4.89 8.00
CA LEU A 491 -20.88 -4.44 7.44
C LEU A 491 -21.98 -5.50 7.58
N THR A 492 -21.63 -6.78 7.45
CA THR A 492 -22.57 -7.88 7.66
C THR A 492 -23.03 -7.97 9.13
N LEU A 493 -22.09 -7.86 10.09
CA LEU A 493 -22.42 -7.83 11.51
C LEU A 493 -23.36 -6.67 11.86
N LEU A 494 -23.06 -5.47 11.37
CA LEU A 494 -23.91 -4.29 11.57
C LEU A 494 -25.32 -4.49 11.00
N ARG A 495 -25.43 -5.07 9.80
CA ARG A 495 -26.73 -5.41 9.19
C ARG A 495 -27.53 -6.42 10.03
N LEU A 496 -26.87 -7.31 10.74
CA LEU A 496 -27.50 -8.29 11.64
C LEU A 496 -27.82 -7.72 13.03
N GLY A 497 -27.55 -6.43 13.27
CA GLY A 497 -27.75 -5.77 14.57
C GLY A 497 -26.77 -6.26 15.65
N VAL A 498 -25.60 -6.78 15.24
CA VAL A 498 -24.53 -7.20 16.14
C VAL A 498 -23.57 -6.02 16.34
N VAL A 499 -23.13 -5.79 17.58
CA VAL A 499 -22.11 -4.78 17.92
C VAL A 499 -20.71 -5.37 17.77
N PRO A 500 -19.92 -4.99 16.75
CA PRO A 500 -18.55 -5.48 16.62
C PRO A 500 -17.66 -4.81 17.67
N ILE A 501 -16.88 -5.63 18.38
CA ILE A 501 -15.88 -5.20 19.36
C ILE A 501 -14.51 -5.50 18.74
N ILE A 502 -13.82 -4.44 18.34
CA ILE A 502 -12.55 -4.51 17.65
C ILE A 502 -11.44 -4.19 18.65
N ASN A 503 -10.40 -5.03 18.64
CA ASN A 503 -9.12 -4.71 19.26
C ASN A 503 -7.98 -5.08 18.31
N GLU A 504 -6.80 -4.56 18.60
CA GLU A 504 -5.60 -4.91 17.86
C GLU A 504 -5.20 -6.38 18.13
N ASN A 505 -4.73 -7.10 17.10
CA ASN A 505 -4.22 -8.46 17.26
C ASN A 505 -2.77 -8.45 17.77
N ASP A 506 -2.62 -8.15 19.06
CA ASP A 506 -1.33 -8.01 19.73
C ASP A 506 -0.41 -9.25 19.58
N THR A 507 -0.97 -10.45 19.45
CA THR A 507 -0.24 -11.73 19.33
C THR A 507 0.69 -11.81 18.11
N VAL A 508 0.35 -11.11 17.03
CA VAL A 508 1.11 -11.19 15.76
C VAL A 508 1.94 -9.93 15.48
N ILE A 509 1.99 -8.99 16.43
CA ILE A 509 2.73 -7.74 16.32
C ILE A 509 4.12 -7.90 16.90
N THR A 510 5.14 -7.53 16.11
CA THR A 510 6.56 -7.62 16.51
C THR A 510 7.14 -6.31 17.05
N ASP A 511 6.44 -5.20 16.89
CA ASP A 511 6.94 -3.87 17.22
C ASP A 511 6.26 -3.36 18.49
N GLU A 512 7.04 -3.11 19.55
CA GLU A 512 6.49 -2.65 20.83
C GLU A 512 5.71 -1.33 20.67
N ILE A 513 6.16 -0.41 19.81
CA ILE A 513 5.48 0.88 19.56
C ILE A 513 4.03 0.71 19.09
N LYS A 514 3.72 -0.40 18.40
CA LYS A 514 2.39 -0.68 17.85
C LYS A 514 1.41 -1.26 18.87
N PHE A 515 1.86 -1.78 20.01
CA PHE A 515 0.92 -2.36 20.99
C PHE A 515 -0.06 -1.31 21.52
N GLY A 516 -1.34 -1.50 21.24
CA GLY A 516 -2.42 -0.73 21.81
C GLY A 516 -2.62 0.66 21.20
N ASP A 517 -2.20 0.90 19.96
CA ASP A 517 -2.56 2.13 19.22
C ASP A 517 -3.99 2.06 18.66
N ASN A 518 -4.94 1.96 19.60
CA ASN A 518 -6.35 1.91 19.26
C ASN A 518 -6.92 3.25 18.76
N ASP A 519 -6.19 4.36 18.92
CA ASP A 519 -6.56 5.65 18.31
C ASP A 519 -6.43 5.53 16.77
N THR A 520 -5.28 5.05 16.28
CA THR A 520 -5.11 4.77 14.85
C THR A 520 -6.07 3.70 14.36
N LEU A 521 -6.21 2.59 15.09
CA LEU A 521 -7.13 1.52 14.70
C LEU A 521 -8.57 2.04 14.57
N GLY A 522 -9.01 2.90 15.48
CA GLY A 522 -10.33 3.55 15.42
C GLY A 522 -10.53 4.37 14.14
N ALA A 523 -9.53 5.14 13.73
CA ALA A 523 -9.57 5.88 12.47
C ALA A 523 -9.59 4.96 11.24
N LEU A 524 -8.79 3.90 11.24
CA LEU A 524 -8.76 2.93 10.15
C LEU A 524 -10.10 2.18 10.01
N VAL A 525 -10.70 1.77 11.14
CA VAL A 525 -12.03 1.16 11.18
C VAL A 525 -13.09 2.14 10.67
N THR A 526 -13.02 3.42 11.06
CA THR A 526 -13.94 4.46 10.59
C THR A 526 -13.92 4.55 9.07
N ASN A 527 -12.72 4.58 8.47
CA ASN A 527 -12.57 4.58 7.01
C ASN A 527 -13.05 3.26 6.38
N LEU A 528 -12.76 2.12 7.02
CA LEU A 528 -13.11 0.78 6.53
C LEU A 528 -14.62 0.59 6.37
N ILE A 529 -15.41 1.02 7.36
CA ILE A 529 -16.86 0.88 7.36
C ILE A 529 -17.58 2.14 6.88
N GLU A 530 -16.84 3.18 6.46
CA GLU A 530 -17.38 4.50 6.11
C GLU A 530 -18.34 5.04 7.18
N ALA A 531 -17.91 5.00 8.44
CA ALA A 531 -18.69 5.58 9.54
C ALA A 531 -18.78 7.09 9.37
N GLU A 532 -19.92 7.70 9.74
CA GLU A 532 -20.06 9.15 9.66
C GLU A 532 -19.36 9.86 10.82
N ALA A 533 -19.11 9.16 11.92
CA ALA A 533 -18.38 9.71 13.05
C ALA A 533 -17.48 8.73 13.79
N LEU A 534 -16.34 9.25 14.25
CA LEU A 534 -15.43 8.65 15.21
C LEU A 534 -15.54 9.37 16.56
N ILE A 535 -15.89 8.67 17.62
CA ILE A 535 -15.93 9.21 18.99
C ILE A 535 -14.77 8.62 19.76
N ILE A 536 -13.82 9.44 20.17
CA ILE A 536 -12.67 9.06 21.00
C ILE A 536 -12.96 9.47 22.44
N LEU A 537 -13.27 8.49 23.29
CA LEU A 537 -13.41 8.68 24.73
C LEU A 537 -12.03 8.60 25.40
N THR A 538 -11.67 9.65 26.13
CA THR A 538 -10.38 9.78 26.83
C THR A 538 -10.56 10.24 28.28
N ASP A 539 -9.50 10.29 29.06
CA ASP A 539 -9.47 10.87 30.40
C ASP A 539 -9.57 12.41 30.41
N GLN A 540 -9.04 13.07 29.39
CA GLN A 540 -9.09 14.53 29.21
C GLN A 540 -10.45 15.02 28.68
N ARG A 541 -10.80 16.28 28.97
CA ARG A 541 -12.04 16.92 28.47
C ARG A 541 -12.09 17.02 26.94
N GLY A 542 -10.95 17.28 26.31
CA GLY A 542 -10.80 17.56 24.89
C GLY A 542 -9.44 18.21 24.62
N LEU A 543 -9.31 18.88 23.48
CA LEU A 543 -8.11 19.63 23.08
C LEU A 543 -8.10 21.02 23.71
N TYR A 544 -6.91 21.47 24.10
CA TYR A 544 -6.62 22.84 24.52
C TYR A 544 -5.55 23.45 23.62
N THR A 545 -5.52 24.77 23.50
CA THR A 545 -4.52 25.50 22.69
C THR A 545 -3.09 25.40 23.23
N ALA A 546 -2.93 25.02 24.50
CA ALA A 546 -1.67 24.72 25.18
C ALA A 546 -1.94 23.70 26.30
N ASP A 547 -0.90 23.12 26.90
CA ASP A 547 -1.06 22.20 28.03
C ASP A 547 -1.68 22.95 29.23
N PRO A 548 -2.93 22.61 29.64
CA PRO A 548 -3.60 23.30 30.75
C PRO A 548 -2.92 23.07 32.10
N ARG A 549 -1.98 22.11 32.19
CA ARG A 549 -1.18 21.84 33.40
C ARG A 549 0.00 22.80 33.54
N GLN A 550 0.42 23.46 32.46
CA GLN A 550 1.65 24.27 32.40
C GLN A 550 1.41 25.79 32.35
N GLY A 551 0.16 26.27 32.23
CA GLY A 551 -0.12 27.71 32.25
C GLY A 551 -1.60 28.08 32.24
N ALA A 552 -1.91 29.28 32.76
CA ALA A 552 -3.27 29.79 32.99
C ALA A 552 -4.02 30.27 31.71
N ASN A 553 -3.39 30.22 30.53
CA ASN A 553 -3.94 30.77 29.27
C ASN A 553 -4.32 29.70 28.23
N ALA A 554 -4.45 28.43 28.63
CA ALA A 554 -4.89 27.35 27.75
C ALA A 554 -6.40 27.47 27.47
N ALA A 555 -6.75 27.89 26.26
CA ALA A 555 -8.14 27.98 25.81
C ALA A 555 -8.64 26.61 25.33
N PHE A 556 -9.89 26.29 25.66
CA PHE A 556 -10.51 25.04 25.22
C PHE A 556 -10.92 25.14 23.75
N VAL A 557 -10.55 24.15 22.95
CA VAL A 557 -10.92 24.07 21.53
C VAL A 557 -12.22 23.28 21.43
N ALA A 558 -13.36 23.96 21.29
CA ALA A 558 -14.65 23.30 21.17
C ALA A 558 -14.89 22.71 19.77
N VAL A 559 -14.51 23.45 18.72
CA VAL A 559 -14.65 23.05 17.33
C VAL A 559 -13.38 23.42 16.58
N ALA A 560 -12.89 22.52 15.73
CA ALA A 560 -11.83 22.80 14.78
C ALA A 560 -11.97 21.94 13.52
N GLU A 561 -11.10 22.19 12.55
CA GLU A 561 -11.08 21.44 11.30
C GLU A 561 -10.10 20.27 11.39
N ALA A 562 -10.56 19.07 11.05
CA ALA A 562 -9.71 17.89 11.05
C ALA A 562 -8.60 18.01 9.99
N GLY A 563 -7.34 17.94 10.44
CA GLY A 563 -6.16 17.99 9.57
C GLY A 563 -5.46 19.35 9.48
N ASP A 564 -5.98 20.37 10.17
CA ASP A 564 -5.28 21.65 10.34
C ASP A 564 -3.91 21.43 11.05
N PRO A 565 -2.78 21.79 10.43
CA PRO A 565 -1.46 21.67 11.03
C PRO A 565 -1.33 22.35 12.40
N ALA A 566 -2.10 23.39 12.68
CA ALA A 566 -2.08 24.08 13.98
C ALA A 566 -2.51 23.15 15.13
N LEU A 567 -3.40 22.18 14.88
CA LEU A 567 -3.86 21.23 15.90
C LEU A 567 -2.75 20.25 16.30
N GLU A 568 -1.88 19.87 15.37
CA GLU A 568 -0.72 18.99 15.65
C GLU A 568 0.29 19.72 16.56
N VAL A 569 0.51 21.01 16.32
CA VAL A 569 1.36 21.85 17.16
C VAL A 569 0.76 22.04 18.56
N MET A 570 -0.55 22.32 18.65
CA MET A 570 -1.26 22.46 19.94
C MET A 570 -1.20 21.15 20.75
N ALA A 571 -1.31 20.00 20.09
CA ALA A 571 -1.28 18.70 20.74
C ALA A 571 0.14 18.17 21.04
N GLY A 572 1.18 18.77 20.43
CA GLY A 572 2.59 18.37 20.53
C GLY A 572 3.50 19.29 21.36
N GLY A 573 2.94 20.25 22.12
CA GLY A 573 3.69 21.17 22.96
C GLY A 573 4.61 20.49 24.00
N ALA A 574 5.69 21.18 24.39
CA ALA A 574 6.78 20.69 25.22
C ALA A 574 6.30 19.89 26.46
N GLY A 575 6.52 18.57 26.44
CA GLY A 575 6.23 17.67 27.56
C GLY A 575 5.49 16.38 27.19
N THR A 576 4.86 16.30 26.01
CA THR A 576 4.33 15.01 25.52
C THR A 576 5.48 14.16 25.01
N HIS A 577 6.09 13.38 25.91
CA HIS A 577 6.84 12.19 25.51
C HIS A 577 6.05 11.47 24.42
N ILE A 578 6.73 11.03 23.36
CA ILE A 578 6.20 10.14 22.32
C ILE A 578 5.83 8.83 23.03
N GLY A 579 4.65 8.82 23.63
CA GLY A 579 4.09 7.76 24.44
C GLY A 579 2.74 7.35 23.86
N ARG A 580 2.42 6.06 24.00
CA ARG A 580 1.17 5.45 23.53
C ARG A 580 -0.04 6.26 24.03
N GLY A 581 -0.87 6.75 23.11
CA GLY A 581 -2.21 7.28 23.42
C GLY A 581 -2.29 8.74 23.92
N GLY A 582 -1.38 9.62 23.52
CA GLY A 582 -1.41 11.07 23.82
C GLY A 582 -2.52 11.85 23.10
N MET A 583 -2.56 13.18 23.25
CA MET A 583 -3.52 14.02 22.49
C MET A 583 -3.16 14.05 21.00
N LEU A 584 -1.86 14.08 20.67
CA LEU A 584 -1.38 14.06 19.30
C LEU A 584 -1.87 12.85 18.50
N THR A 585 -1.87 11.64 19.08
CA THR A 585 -2.37 10.43 18.40
C THR A 585 -3.86 10.54 18.05
N LYS A 586 -4.66 11.23 18.88
CA LYS A 586 -6.09 11.46 18.65
C LYS A 586 -6.33 12.49 17.55
N ILE A 587 -5.52 13.54 17.49
CA ILE A 587 -5.56 14.52 16.40
C ILE A 587 -5.17 13.87 15.07
N LEU A 588 -4.11 13.04 15.05
CA LEU A 588 -3.72 12.29 13.86
C LEU A 588 -4.77 11.26 13.46
N ALA A 589 -5.42 10.60 14.42
CA ALA A 589 -6.55 9.70 14.16
C ALA A 589 -7.73 10.46 13.54
N ALA A 590 -8.07 11.64 14.05
CA ALA A 590 -9.12 12.50 13.49
C ALA A 590 -8.81 12.93 12.05
N LYS A 591 -7.57 13.37 11.78
CA LYS A 591 -7.08 13.67 10.43
C LYS A 591 -7.22 12.46 9.50
N ARG A 592 -6.92 11.25 9.99
CA ARG A 592 -7.05 10.01 9.21
C ARG A 592 -8.51 9.66 8.92
N ALA A 593 -9.40 9.80 9.89
CA ALA A 593 -10.84 9.54 9.74
C ALA A 593 -11.50 10.54 8.76
N ALA A 594 -11.05 11.79 8.77
CA ALA A 594 -11.56 12.84 7.89
C ALA A 594 -11.34 12.55 6.39
N HIS A 595 -10.40 11.68 6.00
CA HIS A 595 -10.21 11.28 4.60
C HIS A 595 -11.45 10.61 3.99
N SER A 596 -12.28 9.93 4.80
CA SER A 596 -13.57 9.37 4.33
C SER A 596 -14.76 10.31 4.55
N GLY A 597 -14.52 11.54 5.00
CA GLY A 597 -15.53 12.53 5.33
C GLY A 597 -16.14 12.37 6.73
N ALA A 598 -15.54 11.55 7.60
CA ALA A 598 -16.03 11.33 8.95
C ALA A 598 -15.67 12.49 9.89
N CYS A 599 -16.63 12.95 10.70
CA CYS A 599 -16.35 13.87 11.80
C CYS A 599 -15.75 13.13 12.99
N THR A 600 -14.89 13.78 13.77
CA THR A 600 -14.32 13.16 14.98
C THR A 600 -14.68 13.98 16.22
N VAL A 601 -15.07 13.32 17.31
CA VAL A 601 -15.27 13.95 18.61
C VAL A 601 -14.27 13.38 19.61
N ILE A 602 -13.55 14.24 20.31
CA ILE A 602 -12.67 13.87 21.42
C ILE A 602 -13.31 14.39 22.70
N ALA A 603 -13.80 13.48 23.55
CA ALA A 603 -14.53 13.82 24.77
C ALA A 603 -14.04 13.02 25.97
N SER A 604 -14.26 13.53 27.18
CA SER A 604 -13.97 12.76 28.37
C SER A 604 -14.96 11.60 28.50
N GLY A 605 -14.44 10.38 28.64
CA GLY A 605 -15.26 9.23 29.00
C GLY A 605 -15.76 9.29 30.44
N ARG A 606 -15.35 10.26 31.27
CA ARG A 606 -15.90 10.40 32.63
C ARG A 606 -17.18 11.22 32.67
N GLU A 607 -17.57 11.83 31.55
CA GLU A 607 -18.82 12.55 31.41
C GLU A 607 -20.01 11.58 31.51
N PRO A 608 -21.00 11.84 32.38
CA PRO A 608 -22.21 11.04 32.45
C PRO A 608 -22.95 11.06 31.12
N ASP A 609 -23.39 9.88 30.67
CA ASP A 609 -24.21 9.69 29.47
C ASP A 609 -23.64 10.32 28.19
N VAL A 610 -22.31 10.43 28.10
CA VAL A 610 -21.60 11.15 27.03
C VAL A 610 -22.02 10.73 25.63
N LEU A 611 -22.20 9.44 25.35
CA LEU A 611 -22.58 8.95 24.02
C LEU A 611 -24.02 9.34 23.67
N THR A 612 -24.94 9.17 24.61
CA THR A 612 -26.36 9.51 24.43
C THR A 612 -26.53 11.02 24.25
N ARG A 613 -25.82 11.84 25.03
CA ARG A 613 -25.86 13.30 24.95
C ARG A 613 -25.24 13.83 23.65
N LEU A 614 -24.10 13.28 23.22
CA LEU A 614 -23.48 13.62 21.93
C LEU A 614 -24.42 13.34 20.75
N VAL A 615 -25.05 12.16 20.73
CA VAL A 615 -26.02 11.81 19.68
C VAL A 615 -27.33 12.61 19.82
N GLY A 616 -27.67 13.06 21.03
CA GLY A 616 -28.74 14.02 21.29
C GLY A 616 -28.45 15.44 20.77
N GLY A 617 -27.24 15.70 20.26
CA GLY A 617 -26.84 16.98 19.68
C GLY A 617 -26.14 17.93 20.67
N GLU A 618 -25.84 17.49 21.89
CA GLU A 618 -25.08 18.28 22.85
C GLU A 618 -23.59 18.33 22.45
N ALA A 619 -23.01 19.52 22.40
CA ALA A 619 -21.59 19.71 22.09
C ALA A 619 -20.73 19.41 23.32
N ILE A 620 -20.17 18.20 23.38
CA ILE A 620 -19.30 17.74 24.48
C ILE A 620 -17.90 17.45 23.94
N GLY A 621 -16.88 18.01 24.60
CA GLY A 621 -15.50 17.82 24.18
C GLY A 621 -15.11 18.70 22.98
N THR A 622 -14.18 18.21 22.17
CA THR A 622 -13.69 18.87 20.95
C THR A 622 -14.25 18.16 19.73
N GLN A 623 -14.94 18.89 18.86
CA GLN A 623 -15.44 18.39 17.58
C GLN A 623 -14.49 18.81 16.45
N LEU A 624 -14.08 17.83 15.65
CA LEU A 624 -13.20 17.98 14.49
C LEU A 624 -13.98 17.67 13.21
N ILE A 625 -14.19 18.69 12.38
CA ILE A 625 -15.04 18.63 11.18
C ILE A 625 -14.19 18.27 9.96
N ALA A 626 -14.68 17.38 9.10
CA ALA A 626 -14.03 17.05 7.83
C ALA A 626 -14.37 18.08 6.74
N ARG A 627 -13.36 18.59 6.01
CA ARG A 627 -13.56 19.53 4.89
C ARG A 627 -14.37 18.96 3.72
N THR A 628 -14.20 17.68 3.43
CA THR A 628 -14.73 17.06 2.22
C THR A 628 -16.00 16.28 2.54
N ALA A 629 -17.11 16.62 1.91
CA ALA A 629 -18.33 15.82 1.99
C ALA A 629 -18.05 14.37 1.54
N ARG A 630 -18.54 13.38 2.30
CA ARG A 630 -18.28 11.94 2.09
C ARG A 630 -18.45 11.47 0.64
N MET A 631 -19.49 11.95 -0.04
CA MET A 631 -19.76 11.59 -1.43
C MET A 631 -18.66 12.15 -2.37
N ALA A 632 -18.24 13.40 -2.15
CA ALA A 632 -17.14 14.00 -2.90
C ALA A 632 -15.81 13.27 -2.62
N ALA A 633 -15.50 12.94 -1.36
CA ALA A 633 -14.29 12.19 -1.00
C ALA A 633 -14.24 10.81 -1.67
N ARG A 634 -15.38 10.11 -1.71
CA ARG A 634 -15.49 8.79 -2.34
C ARG A 634 -15.43 8.86 -3.87
N LYS A 635 -16.12 9.83 -4.48
CA LYS A 635 -16.03 10.09 -5.93
C LYS A 635 -14.62 10.46 -6.34
N GLN A 636 -13.96 11.33 -5.56
CA GLN A 636 -12.57 11.72 -5.76
C GLN A 636 -11.65 10.51 -5.63
N TRP A 637 -11.79 9.68 -4.60
CA TRP A 637 -10.99 8.46 -4.45
C TRP A 637 -11.18 7.46 -5.61
N MET A 638 -12.42 7.28 -6.08
CA MET A 638 -12.72 6.42 -7.22
C MET A 638 -12.24 7.02 -8.56
N ALA A 639 -12.23 8.35 -8.69
CA ALA A 639 -11.69 9.06 -9.84
C ALA A 639 -10.15 9.06 -9.87
N ASP A 640 -9.50 9.20 -8.70
CA ASP A 640 -8.05 9.24 -8.56
C ASP A 640 -7.39 7.87 -8.82
N HIS A 641 -8.13 6.76 -8.67
CA HIS A 641 -7.66 5.39 -8.97
C HIS A 641 -7.85 5.00 -10.46
N LEU A 642 -7.44 5.88 -11.37
CA LEU A 642 -7.72 5.85 -12.81
C LEU A 642 -7.10 4.68 -13.61
N GLN A 643 -6.33 3.77 -12.99
CA GLN A 643 -5.79 2.61 -13.70
C GLN A 643 -6.82 1.48 -13.81
N VAL A 644 -7.73 1.60 -14.77
CA VAL A 644 -8.72 0.58 -15.10
C VAL A 644 -8.03 -0.65 -15.71
N ARG A 645 -7.93 -1.75 -14.96
CA ARG A 645 -7.30 -3.03 -15.40
C ARG A 645 -8.28 -4.00 -16.08
N GLY A 646 -9.58 -3.71 -16.01
CA GLY A 646 -10.62 -4.42 -16.75
C GLY A 646 -12.02 -3.88 -16.51
N HIS A 647 -12.97 -4.43 -17.23
CA HIS A 647 -14.34 -3.94 -17.31
C HIS A 647 -15.35 -5.06 -17.57
N VAL A 648 -16.61 -4.78 -17.29
CA VAL A 648 -17.75 -5.66 -17.56
C VAL A 648 -18.71 -4.99 -18.52
N VAL A 649 -19.18 -5.73 -19.51
CA VAL A 649 -20.28 -5.31 -20.38
C VAL A 649 -21.57 -5.81 -19.77
N ILE A 650 -22.51 -4.92 -19.53
CA ILE A 650 -23.79 -5.19 -18.87
C ILE A 650 -24.94 -5.04 -19.88
N ASP A 651 -26.04 -5.77 -19.66
CA ASP A 651 -27.21 -5.69 -20.56
C ASP A 651 -28.04 -4.42 -20.33
N ASP A 652 -28.99 -4.17 -21.23
CA ASP A 652 -29.86 -2.98 -21.15
C ASP A 652 -30.69 -2.93 -19.86
N GLY A 653 -31.08 -4.10 -19.32
CA GLY A 653 -31.83 -4.19 -18.07
C GLY A 653 -31.00 -3.80 -16.86
N ALA A 654 -29.74 -4.23 -16.81
CA ALA A 654 -28.77 -3.83 -15.80
C ALA A 654 -28.38 -2.36 -15.94
N CYS A 655 -28.20 -1.85 -17.16
CA CYS A 655 -27.96 -0.42 -17.42
C CYS A 655 -29.10 0.43 -16.86
N ALA A 656 -30.36 0.08 -17.17
CA ALA A 656 -31.52 0.82 -16.69
C ALA A 656 -31.62 0.81 -15.15
N LYS A 657 -31.37 -0.34 -14.51
CA LYS A 657 -31.40 -0.46 -13.04
C LYS A 657 -30.28 0.32 -12.35
N LEU A 658 -29.10 0.39 -12.96
CA LEU A 658 -27.98 1.18 -12.43
C LEU A 658 -28.27 2.68 -12.55
N VAL A 659 -28.63 3.16 -13.75
CA VAL A 659 -28.78 4.59 -14.04
C VAL A 659 -30.06 5.18 -13.48
N ARG A 660 -31.20 4.49 -13.62
CA ARG A 660 -32.52 5.04 -13.23
C ARG A 660 -32.90 4.74 -11.80
N GLU A 661 -32.51 3.58 -11.28
CA GLU A 661 -32.96 3.08 -9.97
C GLU A 661 -31.84 3.07 -8.91
N GLY A 662 -30.59 3.33 -9.28
CA GLY A 662 -29.46 3.34 -8.33
C GLY A 662 -29.24 1.98 -7.64
N LYS A 663 -29.53 0.87 -8.32
CA LYS A 663 -29.41 -0.49 -7.76
C LYS A 663 -28.01 -1.08 -7.98
N SER A 664 -27.69 -2.13 -7.22
CA SER A 664 -26.44 -2.89 -7.36
C SER A 664 -26.37 -3.63 -8.70
N LEU A 665 -25.17 -3.88 -9.21
CA LEU A 665 -24.94 -4.73 -10.37
C LEU A 665 -24.87 -6.21 -9.95
N LEU A 666 -25.83 -7.01 -10.43
CA LEU A 666 -25.89 -8.45 -10.19
C LEU A 666 -25.18 -9.25 -11.29
N PRO A 667 -24.63 -10.46 -11.00
CA PRO A 667 -23.99 -11.32 -12.01
C PRO A 667 -24.85 -11.65 -13.22
N ILE A 668 -26.17 -11.78 -13.03
CA ILE A 668 -27.13 -12.05 -14.11
C ILE A 668 -27.14 -10.99 -15.21
N GLY A 669 -26.84 -9.73 -14.85
CA GLY A 669 -26.80 -8.59 -15.76
C GLY A 669 -25.50 -8.46 -16.55
N ILE A 670 -24.49 -9.29 -16.27
CA ILE A 670 -23.19 -9.27 -16.95
C ILE A 670 -23.29 -10.08 -18.23
N VAL A 671 -23.05 -9.42 -19.37
CA VAL A 671 -22.97 -10.05 -20.70
C VAL A 671 -21.58 -10.59 -20.96
N LYS A 672 -20.56 -9.85 -20.52
CA LYS A 672 -19.16 -10.16 -20.83
C LYS A 672 -18.23 -9.56 -19.78
N VAL A 673 -17.18 -10.30 -19.43
CA VAL A 673 -16.07 -9.82 -18.60
C VAL A 673 -14.81 -9.67 -19.45
N GLN A 674 -14.16 -8.51 -19.41
CA GLN A 674 -12.97 -8.19 -20.21
C GLN A 674 -11.84 -7.62 -19.33
N GLY A 675 -10.60 -7.93 -19.69
CA GLY A 675 -9.42 -7.59 -18.87
C GLY A 675 -9.22 -8.56 -17.70
N VAL A 676 -8.26 -8.21 -16.84
CA VAL A 676 -7.96 -8.97 -15.63
C VAL A 676 -8.09 -8.03 -14.45
N PHE A 677 -8.97 -8.41 -13.54
CA PHE A 677 -9.14 -7.69 -12.29
C PHE A 677 -9.28 -8.67 -11.13
N ALA A 678 -8.82 -8.23 -9.97
CA ALA A 678 -8.98 -8.92 -8.69
C ALA A 678 -10.16 -8.34 -7.91
N ARG A 679 -10.56 -9.06 -6.86
CA ARG A 679 -11.59 -8.60 -5.94
C ARG A 679 -11.23 -7.21 -5.36
N GLY A 680 -12.24 -6.36 -5.39
CA GLY A 680 -12.27 -4.96 -5.00
C GLY A 680 -11.38 -4.03 -5.79
N GLU A 681 -10.88 -4.40 -6.96
CA GLU A 681 -10.39 -3.41 -7.91
C GLU A 681 -11.57 -2.59 -8.49
N VAL A 682 -11.29 -1.34 -8.87
CA VAL A 682 -12.28 -0.51 -9.56
C VAL A 682 -12.36 -1.00 -11.00
N ILE A 683 -13.55 -1.43 -11.41
CA ILE A 683 -13.84 -1.86 -12.78
C ILE A 683 -14.88 -0.94 -13.41
N VAL A 684 -14.82 -0.86 -14.74
CA VAL A 684 -15.78 -0.09 -15.52
C VAL A 684 -16.96 -0.96 -15.93
N CYS A 685 -18.18 -0.41 -15.87
CA CYS A 685 -19.41 -0.99 -16.39
C CYS A 685 -19.75 -0.34 -17.73
N LEU A 686 -19.66 -1.11 -18.82
CA LEU A 686 -19.98 -0.66 -20.18
C LEU A 686 -21.39 -1.12 -20.59
N SER A 687 -22.12 -0.24 -21.27
CA SER A 687 -23.37 -0.59 -21.95
C SER A 687 -23.11 -1.54 -23.12
N PRO A 688 -24.15 -2.16 -23.71
CA PRO A 688 -24.00 -2.95 -24.93
C PRO A 688 -23.43 -2.15 -26.11
N ALA A 689 -23.60 -0.83 -26.11
CA ALA A 689 -23.03 0.09 -27.10
C ALA A 689 -21.56 0.47 -26.82
N GLY A 690 -20.96 -0.06 -25.73
CA GLY A 690 -19.58 0.23 -25.34
C GLY A 690 -19.39 1.58 -24.63
N GLN A 691 -20.48 2.28 -24.30
CA GLN A 691 -20.43 3.50 -23.50
C GLN A 691 -20.25 3.16 -22.03
N GLU A 692 -19.39 3.89 -21.35
CA GLU A 692 -19.27 3.79 -19.90
C GLU A 692 -20.52 4.32 -19.20
N VAL A 693 -21.09 3.48 -18.34
CA VAL A 693 -22.31 3.77 -17.58
C VAL A 693 -22.01 4.01 -16.10
N ALA A 694 -21.04 3.29 -15.57
CA ALA A 694 -20.64 3.38 -14.17
C ALA A 694 -19.23 2.83 -13.95
N ARG A 695 -18.64 3.14 -12.79
CA ARG A 695 -17.44 2.48 -12.26
C ARG A 695 -17.71 2.00 -10.85
N GLY A 696 -17.11 0.89 -10.44
CA GLY A 696 -17.29 0.41 -9.07
C GLY A 696 -16.33 -0.69 -8.65
N LEU A 697 -16.30 -0.96 -7.35
CA LEU A 697 -15.47 -2.00 -6.76
C LEU A 697 -16.14 -3.36 -6.95
N THR A 698 -15.47 -4.27 -7.65
CA THR A 698 -15.98 -5.64 -7.87
C THR A 698 -15.85 -6.52 -6.64
N ASN A 699 -16.85 -7.34 -6.33
CA ASN A 699 -16.81 -8.33 -5.26
C ASN A 699 -16.16 -9.65 -5.71
N TYR A 700 -15.99 -9.86 -7.01
CA TYR A 700 -15.42 -11.06 -7.60
C TYR A 700 -14.26 -10.72 -8.52
N SER A 701 -13.26 -11.59 -8.57
CA SER A 701 -12.21 -11.52 -9.59
C SER A 701 -12.78 -11.73 -10.99
N SER A 702 -12.03 -11.32 -12.01
CA SER A 702 -12.39 -11.53 -13.41
C SER A 702 -12.59 -13.00 -13.77
N THR A 703 -11.86 -13.92 -13.13
CA THR A 703 -12.02 -15.37 -13.33
C THR A 703 -13.34 -15.87 -12.74
N GLU A 704 -13.65 -15.49 -11.50
CA GLU A 704 -14.92 -15.85 -10.86
C GLU A 704 -16.11 -15.21 -11.58
N ALA A 705 -16.00 -13.92 -11.92
CA ALA A 705 -17.03 -13.17 -12.64
C ALA A 705 -17.40 -13.82 -13.98
N ARG A 706 -16.42 -14.41 -14.71
CA ARG A 706 -16.68 -15.18 -15.94
C ARG A 706 -17.47 -16.46 -15.70
N LEU A 707 -17.31 -17.09 -14.55
CA LEU A 707 -18.03 -18.33 -14.20
C LEU A 707 -19.48 -18.05 -13.78
N ILE A 708 -19.72 -16.91 -13.11
CA ILE A 708 -21.02 -16.53 -12.57
C ILE A 708 -21.81 -15.53 -13.44
N GLN A 709 -21.22 -15.00 -14.52
CA GLN A 709 -21.93 -14.12 -15.45
C GLN A 709 -23.19 -14.82 -16.00
N ARG A 710 -24.27 -14.05 -16.21
CA ARG A 710 -25.58 -14.57 -16.67
C ARG A 710 -26.25 -15.58 -15.73
N ARG A 711 -25.80 -15.71 -14.48
CA ARG A 711 -26.44 -16.58 -13.49
C ARG A 711 -27.13 -15.77 -12.39
N PRO A 712 -28.26 -16.25 -11.84
CA PRO A 712 -28.86 -15.66 -10.65
C PRO A 712 -27.93 -15.86 -9.44
N SER A 713 -28.01 -14.95 -8.46
CA SER A 713 -27.14 -15.00 -7.27
C SER A 713 -27.27 -16.31 -6.49
N SER A 714 -28.44 -16.97 -6.53
CA SER A 714 -28.69 -18.27 -5.92
C SER A 714 -27.85 -19.42 -6.50
N GLU A 715 -27.28 -19.27 -7.69
CA GLU A 715 -26.45 -20.30 -8.33
C GLU A 715 -24.94 -20.12 -8.09
N ILE A 716 -24.52 -19.00 -7.47
CA ILE A 716 -23.09 -18.70 -7.31
C ILE A 716 -22.37 -19.80 -6.51
N GLU A 717 -22.95 -20.22 -5.39
CA GLU A 717 -22.35 -21.24 -4.52
C GLU A 717 -22.19 -22.59 -5.23
N ALA A 718 -23.17 -22.99 -6.04
CA ALA A 718 -23.10 -24.23 -6.81
C ALA A 718 -22.00 -24.20 -7.88
N VAL A 719 -21.62 -23.01 -8.37
CA VAL A 719 -20.63 -22.83 -9.44
C VAL A 719 -19.22 -22.65 -8.91
N LEU A 720 -19.06 -21.86 -7.84
CA LEU A 720 -17.75 -21.52 -7.27
C LEU A 720 -17.38 -22.41 -6.07
N GLY A 721 -18.35 -23.13 -5.49
CA GLY A 721 -18.18 -23.86 -4.23
C GLY A 721 -18.32 -22.99 -2.97
N TYR A 722 -18.48 -21.67 -3.14
CA TYR A 722 -18.74 -20.69 -2.09
C TYR A 722 -19.45 -19.46 -2.69
N MET A 723 -20.04 -18.61 -1.84
CA MET A 723 -20.59 -17.33 -2.25
C MET A 723 -19.99 -16.22 -1.38
N LEU A 724 -19.60 -15.11 -2.02
CA LEU A 724 -19.24 -13.87 -1.34
C LEU A 724 -20.53 -13.04 -1.18
N GLU A 725 -20.61 -11.85 -1.77
CA GLU A 725 -21.83 -11.06 -1.86
C GLU A 725 -22.70 -11.48 -3.06
N PRO A 726 -24.05 -11.36 -2.99
CA PRO A 726 -24.91 -11.72 -4.12
C PRO A 726 -24.73 -10.80 -5.34
N GLU A 727 -24.15 -9.61 -5.15
CA GLU A 727 -23.89 -8.63 -6.20
C GLU A 727 -22.44 -8.68 -6.68
N LEU A 728 -22.24 -8.43 -7.98
CA LEU A 728 -20.90 -8.21 -8.52
C LEU A 728 -20.34 -6.87 -8.05
N ILE A 729 -21.15 -5.80 -8.11
CA ILE A 729 -20.80 -4.48 -7.57
C ILE A 729 -21.99 -4.00 -6.77
N HIS A 730 -21.80 -3.81 -5.47
CA HIS A 730 -22.83 -3.22 -4.62
C HIS A 730 -23.07 -1.74 -4.98
N ARG A 731 -24.32 -1.26 -4.91
CA ARG A 731 -24.68 0.13 -5.27
C ARG A 731 -23.86 1.18 -4.52
N ASP A 732 -23.53 0.90 -3.27
CA ASP A 732 -22.73 1.83 -2.47
C ASP A 732 -21.32 1.92 -3.05
N ASN A 733 -20.79 0.82 -3.61
CA ASN A 733 -19.45 0.74 -4.19
C ASN A 733 -19.41 1.11 -5.69
N LEU A 734 -20.39 1.86 -6.17
CA LEU A 734 -20.58 2.22 -7.57
C LEU A 734 -20.79 3.74 -7.72
N VAL A 735 -20.21 4.33 -8.76
CA VAL A 735 -20.40 5.72 -9.18
C VAL A 735 -20.87 5.71 -10.64
N LEU A 736 -21.93 6.46 -10.95
CA LEU A 736 -22.41 6.64 -12.32
C LEU A 736 -21.49 7.62 -13.06
N SER A 737 -21.30 7.35 -14.35
CA SER A 737 -20.41 8.12 -15.24
C SER A 737 -21.10 9.28 -15.93
#